data_AF-A0A067EQP5-F1
#
_entry.id   AF-A0A067EQP5-F1
#
_cell.length_a   1.000
_cell.length_b   1.000
_cell.length_c   1.000
_cell.angle_alpha   90.00
_cell.angle_beta   90.00
_cell.angle_gamma   90.00
#
_symmetry.space_group_name_H-M   'P 1'
#
loop_
_entity.id
_entity.type
_entity.pdbx_description
1 polymer ?
#
loop_
_entity_poly.entity_id
_entity_poly.type
_entity_poly.pdbx_seq_one_letter_code
_entity_poly.pdbx_strand_id
1 'polypeptide(L)'
;MNGPEELKRSNSAFESSVNINSEVEAKQRALLIEWLNSILPNLNFPIKASDEELRACLIDGTVLCQILKRLKPASVDEANYSYNSSMSRSGKIARFLTTLGKLGISRFEMSDLEKGSMKPVINCLLNLRAEYITGGDIRPLTSIITKSGSRQGDVSSPASLSPLFGEERRKVSSDSQFQRGLRSPVMSESSTALLHHVGHKFHEVFQLKQGCYADLPAAKITEMMKSTSLDNAPTQSLLSVVNGILDESVDRKNGEIPHRVACLLRKVVQEIERRISTQADHLRTQNNLFKTREEKYQSRIRVLEALASGTGEETEIVMNQLQQIKTEKSKLEEKKKLEDDDVAKLMKEKDQQMLENLALKQELEMAKKTYELRCLHMETEYKGAKSGFEERIKELEHLLQVSRNKVRELEANSDSKYQRWSRKESIYQSFMDLQHGALRELRFSSDSIKQEISKAQKSHADDLYCLGVRLKALAGAAENYHAVLAENRRLFNEVQDLKGNIRVYCRIRPFLPGQTKKQTTIEYIGENGELIFGNPSKPGKDGQRMFKFNKVFGPDATQAEVFSDTQPLIRSVLDGYNVCIFAYGQTGSGKTYTMSGPSGPHEEDWGVNYRALNDLFNLSQNRRSSIMYEVAVQMVEIYNEQVRDLLTNDVFWILAICFLDLHTLGIMSTSQPNGLAVPDASMHPVTSTEDVLELMDIGLKNRAIGATALNERSSRSHSVVTVHVRGKDLKTGIPLHGNLHLVDLAGSERVDRSEATGDRLKEAQHINKSLSALGDVIFALAQKSPHVPYRNSKLTQVLQSSLGGQAKTLMFVQLNPDVNSYSESLSTLKFAERVSGVELGAARSSKEGRDVRELMEQVASLKDTIAKKDDEIERLQLLKDLKNVYPGVNSEKRGLNTF
;
A
#
# COMPACT_ATOMS: atom_id res chain seq x y z
N MET A 1 -11.35 -83.87 26.85
CA MET A 1 -12.05 -82.80 26.10
C MET A 1 -11.41 -81.51 26.52
N ASN A 2 -10.97 -80.67 25.57
CA ASN A 2 -10.15 -79.50 25.87
C ASN A 2 -10.92 -78.21 25.54
N GLY A 3 -10.64 -77.16 26.30
CA GLY A 3 -11.35 -75.87 26.28
C GLY A 3 -12.33 -75.72 27.45
N PRO A 4 -12.61 -74.48 27.92
CA PRO A 4 -12.35 -73.21 27.23
C PRO A 4 -11.57 -72.18 28.08
N GLU A 5 -10.24 -72.15 28.00
CA GLU A 5 -9.42 -71.06 28.58
C GLU A 5 -8.66 -70.20 27.55
N GLU A 6 -8.26 -70.74 26.41
CA GLU A 6 -7.41 -70.01 25.44
C GLU A 6 -8.12 -68.80 24.79
N LEU A 7 -9.45 -68.85 24.60
CA LEU A 7 -10.21 -67.73 23.99
C LEU A 7 -10.27 -66.46 24.85
N LYS A 8 -9.90 -66.49 26.14
CA LYS A 8 -9.85 -65.27 26.97
C LYS A 8 -8.51 -64.53 26.88
N ARG A 9 -7.39 -65.22 26.60
CA ARG A 9 -6.07 -64.58 26.47
C ARG A 9 -5.87 -63.90 25.12
N SER A 10 -6.46 -64.44 24.05
CA SER A 10 -6.45 -63.83 22.71
C SER A 10 -7.11 -62.45 22.69
N ASN A 11 -8.30 -62.32 23.30
CA ASN A 11 -9.02 -61.05 23.31
C ASN A 11 -8.29 -59.96 24.11
N SER A 12 -7.72 -60.29 25.29
CA SER A 12 -6.94 -59.30 26.06
C SER A 12 -5.71 -58.78 25.31
N ALA A 13 -5.06 -59.63 24.51
CA ALA A 13 -3.93 -59.21 23.66
C ALA A 13 -4.40 -58.31 22.50
N PHE A 14 -5.57 -58.60 21.93
CA PHE A 14 -6.17 -57.77 20.86
C PHE A 14 -6.63 -56.41 21.38
N GLU A 15 -7.33 -56.36 22.52
CA GLU A 15 -7.76 -55.11 23.15
C GLU A 15 -6.57 -54.23 23.58
N SER A 16 -5.54 -54.82 24.19
CA SER A 16 -4.33 -54.06 24.56
C SER A 16 -3.58 -53.49 23.36
N SER A 17 -3.48 -54.23 22.25
CA SER A 17 -2.79 -53.76 21.04
C SER A 17 -3.60 -52.74 20.25
N VAL A 18 -4.94 -52.81 20.28
CA VAL A 18 -5.80 -51.73 19.76
C VAL A 18 -5.65 -50.46 20.61
N ASN A 19 -5.63 -50.58 21.94
CA ASN A 19 -5.53 -49.43 22.85
C ASN A 19 -4.18 -48.70 22.72
N ILE A 20 -3.06 -49.44 22.65
CA ILE A 20 -1.72 -48.87 22.45
C ILE A 20 -1.63 -48.11 21.12
N ASN A 21 -2.21 -48.63 20.03
CA ASN A 21 -2.20 -47.95 18.73
C ASN A 21 -2.99 -46.62 18.77
N SER A 22 -4.14 -46.57 19.44
CA SER A 22 -4.92 -45.33 19.57
C SER A 22 -4.18 -44.26 20.38
N GLU A 23 -3.43 -44.66 21.40
CA GLU A 23 -2.63 -43.75 22.23
C GLU A 23 -1.43 -43.16 21.46
N VAL A 24 -0.79 -43.95 20.58
CA VAL A 24 0.28 -43.48 19.68
C VAL A 24 -0.27 -42.48 18.66
N GLU A 25 -1.42 -42.75 18.06
CA GLU A 25 -2.07 -41.83 17.10
C GLU A 25 -2.50 -40.52 17.78
N ALA A 26 -3.03 -40.58 19.00
CA ALA A 26 -3.34 -39.39 19.80
C ALA A 26 -2.09 -38.53 20.11
N LYS A 27 -0.96 -39.15 20.44
CA LYS A 27 0.32 -38.45 20.66
C LYS A 27 0.86 -37.82 19.37
N GLN A 28 0.76 -38.52 18.24
CA GLN A 28 1.13 -37.97 16.92
C GLN A 28 0.26 -36.75 16.54
N ARG A 29 -1.06 -36.81 16.81
CA ARG A 29 -1.97 -35.68 16.58
C ARG A 29 -1.66 -34.47 17.46
N ALA A 30 -1.40 -34.68 18.76
CA ALA A 30 -1.01 -33.60 19.66
C ALA A 30 0.29 -32.89 19.22
N LEU A 31 1.32 -33.68 18.87
CA LEU A 31 2.58 -33.17 18.32
C LEU A 31 2.39 -32.39 17.00
N LEU A 32 1.45 -32.81 16.15
CA LEU A 32 1.13 -32.07 14.92
C LEU A 32 0.43 -30.73 15.24
N ILE A 33 -0.54 -30.72 16.15
CA ILE A 33 -1.29 -29.53 16.55
C ILE A 33 -0.36 -28.47 17.16
N GLU A 34 0.54 -28.87 18.06
CA GLU A 34 1.56 -28.02 18.67
C GLU A 34 2.43 -27.32 17.61
N TRP A 35 2.90 -28.08 16.61
CA TRP A 35 3.71 -27.56 15.51
C TRP A 35 2.92 -26.63 14.57
N LEU A 36 1.65 -26.94 14.29
CA LEU A 36 0.78 -26.08 13.47
C LEU A 36 0.51 -24.75 14.16
N ASN A 37 0.22 -24.74 15.47
CA ASN A 37 0.08 -23.52 16.27
C ASN A 37 1.40 -22.71 16.32
N SER A 38 2.56 -23.38 16.35
CA SER A 38 3.88 -22.71 16.32
C SER A 38 4.16 -22.00 14.99
N ILE A 39 3.89 -22.64 13.85
CA ILE A 39 4.08 -22.02 12.52
C ILE A 39 3.01 -20.97 12.21
N LEU A 40 1.76 -21.20 12.62
CA LEU A 40 0.60 -20.34 12.38
C LEU A 40 -0.13 -20.00 13.70
N PRO A 41 0.39 -19.05 14.50
CA PRO A 41 -0.19 -18.69 15.81
C PRO A 41 -1.65 -18.25 15.79
N ASN A 42 -2.17 -17.85 14.62
CA ASN A 42 -3.56 -17.43 14.45
C ASN A 42 -4.57 -18.61 14.38
N LEU A 43 -4.11 -19.87 14.43
CA LEU A 43 -5.00 -21.04 14.38
C LEU A 43 -5.64 -21.39 15.73
N ASN A 44 -4.94 -21.17 16.85
CA ASN A 44 -5.41 -21.44 18.22
C ASN A 44 -6.09 -22.82 18.42
N PHE A 45 -5.52 -23.89 17.84
CA PHE A 45 -6.07 -25.24 18.02
C PHE A 45 -5.94 -25.73 19.48
N PRO A 46 -6.99 -26.34 20.06
CA PRO A 46 -6.87 -27.10 21.30
C PRO A 46 -5.92 -28.29 21.13
N ILE A 47 -4.98 -28.49 22.06
CA ILE A 47 -3.97 -29.57 22.01
C ILE A 47 -4.62 -30.98 21.98
N LYS A 48 -5.84 -31.11 22.51
CA LYS A 48 -6.63 -32.35 22.54
C LYS A 48 -7.65 -32.49 21.39
N ALA A 49 -7.60 -31.64 20.35
CA ALA A 49 -8.59 -31.66 19.26
C ALA A 49 -8.67 -33.03 18.55
N SER A 50 -9.86 -33.32 18.02
CA SER A 50 -10.21 -34.54 17.28
C SER A 50 -9.69 -34.53 15.82
N ASP A 51 -9.72 -35.71 15.19
CA ASP A 51 -9.46 -35.85 13.74
C ASP A 51 -10.47 -35.04 12.92
N GLU A 52 -11.73 -34.95 13.37
CA GLU A 52 -12.82 -34.22 12.73
C GLU A 52 -12.61 -32.70 12.78
N GLU A 53 -12.17 -32.15 13.92
CA GLU A 53 -11.82 -30.72 14.06
C GLU A 53 -10.58 -30.37 13.24
N LEU A 54 -9.56 -31.23 13.25
CA LEU A 54 -8.37 -31.06 12.41
C LEU A 54 -8.73 -31.12 10.92
N ARG A 55 -9.57 -32.08 10.51
CA ARG A 55 -10.08 -32.20 9.14
C ARG A 55 -10.84 -30.94 8.74
N ALA A 56 -11.77 -30.46 9.57
CA ALA A 56 -12.60 -29.29 9.28
C ALA A 56 -11.80 -28.01 8.98
N CYS A 57 -10.64 -27.82 9.63
CA CYS A 57 -9.75 -26.69 9.37
C CYS A 57 -8.91 -26.86 8.10
N LEU A 58 -8.41 -28.08 7.85
CA LEU A 58 -7.57 -28.38 6.70
C LEU A 58 -8.36 -28.51 5.38
N ILE A 59 -9.67 -28.84 5.44
CA ILE A 59 -10.47 -29.23 4.28
C ILE A 59 -10.70 -28.13 3.23
N ASP A 60 -10.58 -26.84 3.57
CA ASP A 60 -10.56 -25.76 2.57
C ASP A 60 -9.19 -25.59 1.89
N GLY A 61 -8.12 -26.20 2.41
CA GLY A 61 -6.77 -26.11 1.87
C GLY A 61 -6.06 -24.76 2.07
N THR A 62 -6.73 -23.73 2.59
CA THR A 62 -6.10 -22.42 2.89
C THR A 62 -4.98 -22.55 3.90
N VAL A 63 -5.17 -23.32 4.99
CA VAL A 63 -4.12 -23.57 6.00
C VAL A 63 -2.91 -24.27 5.38
N LEU A 64 -3.13 -25.29 4.55
CA LEU A 64 -2.07 -26.00 3.82
C LEU A 64 -1.26 -25.03 2.92
N CYS A 65 -1.94 -24.10 2.24
CA CYS A 65 -1.31 -23.05 1.45
C CYS A 65 -0.58 -21.96 2.30
N GLN A 66 -0.98 -21.76 3.55
CA GLN A 66 -0.28 -20.88 4.51
C GLN A 66 0.98 -21.54 5.09
N ILE A 67 0.95 -22.86 5.37
CA ILE A 67 2.13 -23.64 5.78
C ILE A 67 3.23 -23.51 4.73
N LEU A 68 2.93 -23.77 3.44
CA LEU A 68 3.92 -23.58 2.36
C LEU A 68 4.41 -22.13 2.24
N LYS A 69 3.56 -21.14 2.52
CA LYS A 69 3.96 -19.72 2.52
C LYS A 69 4.97 -19.39 3.62
N ARG A 70 4.85 -20.02 4.79
CA ARG A 70 5.82 -19.90 5.89
C ARG A 70 7.10 -20.69 5.65
N LEU A 71 7.00 -21.89 5.06
CA LEU A 71 8.13 -22.80 4.84
C LEU A 71 8.99 -22.50 3.60
N LYS A 72 8.59 -21.56 2.71
CA LYS A 72 9.37 -21.07 1.54
C LYS A 72 10.32 -22.13 0.90
N PRO A 73 9.81 -23.27 0.40
CA PRO A 73 10.66 -24.31 -0.19
C PRO A 73 11.43 -23.78 -1.40
N ALA A 74 12.77 -23.91 -1.38
CA ALA A 74 13.69 -23.26 -2.32
C ALA A 74 13.66 -23.81 -3.78
N SER A 75 12.71 -24.69 -4.11
CA SER A 75 12.61 -25.42 -5.38
C SER A 75 11.36 -25.08 -6.21
N VAL A 76 10.76 -23.90 -5.98
CA VAL A 76 9.50 -23.48 -6.63
C VAL A 76 9.58 -22.03 -7.12
N ASP A 77 9.45 -21.84 -8.44
CA ASP A 77 9.58 -20.55 -9.11
C ASP A 77 8.62 -19.46 -8.56
N GLU A 78 9.14 -18.25 -8.34
CA GLU A 78 8.39 -17.15 -7.74
C GLU A 78 7.27 -16.59 -8.63
N ALA A 79 7.29 -16.88 -9.94
CA ALA A 79 6.43 -16.29 -10.97
C ALA A 79 4.91 -16.58 -10.85
N ASN A 80 4.47 -17.43 -9.91
CA ASN A 80 3.08 -17.89 -9.78
C ASN A 80 2.45 -17.66 -8.38
N TYR A 81 2.88 -16.59 -7.68
CA TYR A 81 2.46 -16.29 -6.30
C TYR A 81 1.37 -15.21 -6.15
N SER A 82 0.49 -15.03 -7.14
CA SER A 82 -0.78 -14.30 -6.93
C SER A 82 -1.73 -15.14 -6.06
N TYR A 83 -1.82 -14.81 -4.77
CA TYR A 83 -2.76 -15.43 -3.82
C TYR A 83 -4.19 -14.93 -4.05
N ASN A 84 -4.79 -15.32 -5.17
CA ASN A 84 -6.15 -14.94 -5.49
C ASN A 84 -7.14 -15.65 -4.55
N SER A 85 -7.96 -14.88 -3.83
CA SER A 85 -9.06 -15.37 -2.98
C SER A 85 -10.12 -16.19 -3.74
N SER A 86 -10.05 -16.25 -5.06
CA SER A 86 -10.97 -16.96 -5.95
C SER A 86 -10.53 -18.39 -6.34
N MET A 87 -9.40 -18.90 -5.84
CA MET A 87 -9.03 -20.31 -6.07
C MET A 87 -10.00 -21.26 -5.37
N SER A 88 -10.48 -22.28 -6.10
CA SER A 88 -11.31 -23.34 -5.53
C SER A 88 -10.56 -24.18 -4.48
N ARG A 89 -11.30 -24.76 -3.53
CA ARG A 89 -10.81 -25.74 -2.53
C ARG A 89 -9.95 -26.85 -3.16
N SER A 90 -10.43 -27.46 -4.24
CA SER A 90 -9.68 -28.48 -4.98
C SER A 90 -8.36 -27.95 -5.56
N GLY A 91 -8.35 -26.73 -6.11
CA GLY A 91 -7.14 -26.07 -6.60
C GLY A 91 -6.11 -25.78 -5.50
N LYS A 92 -6.56 -25.37 -4.31
CA LYS A 92 -5.68 -25.14 -3.14
C LYS A 92 -5.01 -26.44 -2.69
N ILE A 93 -5.77 -27.52 -2.52
CA ILE A 93 -5.27 -28.84 -2.09
C ILE A 93 -4.35 -29.45 -3.16
N ALA A 94 -4.75 -29.42 -4.44
CA ALA A 94 -3.93 -29.94 -5.53
C ALA A 94 -2.58 -29.21 -5.65
N ARG A 95 -2.54 -27.88 -5.44
CA ARG A 95 -1.30 -27.09 -5.40
C ARG A 95 -0.38 -27.50 -4.25
N PHE A 96 -0.95 -27.81 -3.08
CA PHE A 96 -0.19 -28.30 -1.92
C PHE A 96 0.43 -29.67 -2.21
N LEU A 97 -0.37 -30.65 -2.64
CA LEU A 97 0.09 -32.01 -2.95
C LEU A 97 1.10 -32.05 -4.11
N THR A 98 0.95 -31.17 -5.11
CA THR A 98 1.93 -31.01 -6.20
C THR A 98 3.26 -30.45 -5.68
N THR A 99 3.22 -29.56 -4.68
CA THR A 99 4.43 -28.96 -4.10
C THR A 99 5.18 -29.98 -3.23
N LEU A 100 4.49 -30.71 -2.36
CA LEU A 100 5.08 -31.86 -1.65
C LEU A 100 5.65 -32.91 -2.63
N GLY A 101 4.96 -33.10 -3.75
CA GLY A 101 5.41 -33.97 -4.83
C GLY A 101 6.72 -33.56 -5.50
N LYS A 102 7.09 -32.27 -5.48
CA LYS A 102 8.42 -31.77 -5.89
C LYS A 102 9.47 -31.88 -4.77
N LEU A 103 9.06 -32.04 -3.52
CA LEU A 103 9.91 -32.18 -2.34
C LEU A 103 10.19 -33.65 -1.96
N GLY A 104 9.65 -34.63 -2.71
CA GLY A 104 9.80 -36.06 -2.41
C GLY A 104 8.97 -36.57 -1.23
N ILE A 105 8.23 -35.69 -0.55
CA ILE A 105 7.47 -36.01 0.67
C ILE A 105 6.23 -36.86 0.33
N SER A 106 5.94 -37.84 1.19
CA SER A 106 4.73 -38.68 1.16
C SER A 106 3.46 -37.85 0.99
N ARG A 107 2.64 -38.15 -0.03
CA ARG A 107 1.39 -37.45 -0.33
C ARG A 107 0.19 -38.22 0.26
N PHE A 108 -0.86 -37.51 0.64
CA PHE A 108 -2.19 -38.07 0.91
C PHE A 108 -3.11 -37.86 -0.31
N GLU A 109 -4.20 -38.60 -0.40
CA GLU A 109 -5.21 -38.42 -1.45
C GLU A 109 -6.29 -37.40 -1.04
N MET A 110 -6.92 -36.73 -1.99
CA MET A 110 -8.00 -35.79 -1.66
C MET A 110 -9.23 -36.50 -1.02
N SER A 111 -9.38 -37.80 -1.27
CA SER A 111 -10.32 -38.70 -0.60
C SER A 111 -10.09 -38.79 0.93
N ASP A 112 -8.84 -38.82 1.39
CA ASP A 112 -8.48 -38.90 2.82
C ASP A 112 -9.05 -37.71 3.61
N LEU A 113 -8.91 -36.51 3.05
CA LEU A 113 -9.34 -35.26 3.66
C LEU A 113 -10.86 -35.05 3.61
N GLU A 114 -11.58 -35.82 2.79
CA GLU A 114 -13.03 -35.66 2.58
C GLU A 114 -13.86 -36.76 3.24
N LYS A 115 -13.42 -38.03 3.19
CA LYS A 115 -14.15 -39.20 3.72
C LYS A 115 -13.26 -40.31 4.29
N GLY A 116 -11.94 -40.21 4.17
CA GLY A 116 -10.99 -41.22 4.65
C GLY A 116 -10.46 -40.98 6.07
N SER A 117 -9.46 -41.77 6.44
CA SER A 117 -8.72 -41.60 7.69
C SER A 117 -7.83 -40.36 7.63
N MET A 118 -7.65 -39.65 8.75
CA MET A 118 -6.66 -38.56 8.82
C MET A 118 -5.22 -39.07 8.95
N LYS A 119 -4.99 -40.36 9.20
CA LYS A 119 -3.65 -40.94 9.42
C LYS A 119 -2.65 -40.66 8.28
N PRO A 120 -2.99 -40.74 6.97
CA PRO A 120 -2.09 -40.34 5.88
C PRO A 120 -1.78 -38.84 5.90
N VAL A 121 -2.78 -38.01 6.23
CA VAL A 121 -2.65 -36.53 6.32
C VAL A 121 -1.74 -36.12 7.48
N ILE A 122 -1.92 -36.74 8.65
CA ILE A 122 -1.12 -36.51 9.85
C ILE A 122 0.34 -36.91 9.60
N ASN A 123 0.58 -38.12 9.08
CA ASN A 123 1.93 -38.58 8.73
C ASN A 123 2.59 -37.71 7.65
N CYS A 124 1.85 -37.28 6.63
CA CYS A 124 2.33 -36.36 5.60
C CYS A 124 2.84 -35.04 6.20
N LEU A 125 2.08 -34.43 7.12
CA LEU A 125 2.47 -33.17 7.77
C LEU A 125 3.58 -33.35 8.80
N LEU A 126 3.65 -34.49 9.50
CA LEU A 126 4.76 -34.82 10.40
C LEU A 126 6.07 -35.12 9.63
N ASN A 127 6.00 -35.70 8.43
CA ASN A 127 7.16 -35.86 7.56
C ASN A 127 7.64 -34.49 7.03
N LEU A 128 6.72 -33.60 6.65
CA LEU A 128 7.05 -32.20 6.31
C LEU A 128 7.67 -31.44 7.50
N ARG A 129 7.25 -31.72 8.74
CA ARG A 129 7.90 -31.22 9.97
C ARG A 129 9.32 -31.76 10.10
N ALA A 130 9.54 -33.05 9.88
CA ALA A 130 10.85 -33.69 10.05
C ALA A 130 11.91 -33.11 9.09
N GLU A 131 11.59 -33.04 7.79
CA GLU A 131 12.45 -32.46 6.74
C GLU A 131 12.81 -30.99 6.97
N TYR A 132 12.00 -30.25 7.74
CA TYR A 132 12.23 -28.83 8.01
C TYR A 132 12.91 -28.54 9.36
N ILE A 133 12.90 -29.50 10.29
CA ILE A 133 13.58 -29.37 11.60
C ILE A 133 15.05 -29.80 11.55
N THR A 134 15.44 -30.63 10.57
CA THR A 134 16.85 -30.97 10.30
C THR A 134 17.66 -29.83 9.69
N GLY A 135 17.02 -28.75 9.23
CA GLY A 135 17.64 -27.57 8.61
C GLY A 135 18.22 -26.54 9.58
N GLY A 136 19.11 -26.96 10.48
CA GLY A 136 19.87 -26.05 11.35
C GLY A 136 21.02 -25.33 10.60
N ASP A 137 21.12 -24.02 10.80
CA ASP A 137 22.09 -23.08 10.22
C ASP A 137 22.11 -22.85 8.69
N ILE A 138 22.18 -21.56 8.32
CA ILE A 138 22.25 -21.08 6.94
C ILE A 138 23.70 -20.92 6.51
N ARG A 139 24.21 -21.79 5.63
CA ARG A 139 25.35 -21.49 4.74
C ARG A 139 25.14 -22.05 3.33
N PRO A 140 25.50 -21.30 2.26
CA PRO A 140 25.30 -21.74 0.89
C PRO A 140 26.40 -22.71 0.45
N LEU A 141 26.03 -23.74 -0.32
CA LEU A 141 26.98 -24.60 -1.01
C LEU A 141 26.89 -24.39 -2.52
N THR A 142 27.92 -23.79 -3.10
CA THR A 142 28.03 -23.54 -4.54
C THR A 142 28.58 -24.76 -5.30
N SER A 143 27.92 -25.07 -6.43
CA SER A 143 28.49 -25.64 -7.66
C SER A 143 29.34 -26.92 -7.61
N ILE A 144 28.79 -27.99 -8.22
CA ILE A 144 29.47 -28.99 -9.08
C ILE A 144 28.36 -29.69 -9.90
N ILE A 145 28.52 -30.25 -11.10
CA ILE A 145 29.19 -29.87 -12.36
C ILE A 145 28.89 -31.04 -13.35
N THR A 146 28.12 -30.75 -14.41
CA THR A 146 28.10 -31.41 -15.75
C THR A 146 27.43 -32.79 -16.04
N LYS A 147 26.89 -32.86 -17.28
CA LYS A 147 26.55 -34.03 -18.16
C LYS A 147 25.38 -34.92 -17.72
N SER A 148 24.42 -35.34 -18.56
CA SER A 148 24.21 -35.35 -20.04
C SER A 148 22.83 -34.73 -20.41
N GLY A 149 22.48 -34.31 -21.64
CA GLY A 149 22.32 -35.06 -22.90
C GLY A 149 20.91 -35.72 -22.97
N SER A 150 20.02 -35.50 -23.94
CA SER A 150 20.18 -34.94 -25.31
C SER A 150 18.87 -34.40 -25.95
N ARG A 151 19.01 -33.54 -26.99
CA ARG A 151 18.27 -33.42 -28.30
C ARG A 151 16.77 -33.81 -28.39
N GLN A 152 15.89 -33.13 -29.15
CA GLN A 152 15.93 -31.91 -30.01
C GLN A 152 14.45 -31.41 -30.13
N GLY A 153 14.07 -30.29 -30.78
CA GLY A 153 14.76 -29.26 -31.58
C GLY A 153 13.84 -28.01 -31.69
N ASP A 154 13.88 -27.15 -32.70
CA ASP A 154 14.77 -27.06 -33.87
C ASP A 154 14.87 -25.58 -34.36
N VAL A 155 15.97 -25.25 -35.05
CA VAL A 155 16.23 -24.04 -35.89
C VAL A 155 16.00 -22.62 -35.30
N SER A 156 17.12 -21.97 -34.98
CA SER A 156 17.31 -20.51 -34.78
C SER A 156 17.23 -19.70 -36.10
N SER A 157 16.60 -18.51 -36.15
CA SER A 157 17.24 -17.15 -36.10
C SER A 157 18.08 -16.74 -37.35
N PRO A 158 18.61 -15.50 -37.54
CA PRO A 158 18.55 -14.29 -36.71
C PRO A 158 18.28 -12.96 -37.48
N ALA A 159 18.58 -11.86 -36.79
CA ALA A 159 18.40 -10.42 -37.06
C ALA A 159 18.99 -9.76 -38.34
N SER A 160 18.26 -8.73 -38.79
CA SER A 160 18.71 -7.33 -39.08
C SER A 160 19.59 -6.93 -40.28
N LEU A 161 19.17 -5.82 -40.91
CA LEU A 161 19.92 -4.76 -41.64
C LEU A 161 20.45 -5.03 -43.08
N SER A 162 19.62 -4.64 -44.07
CA SER A 162 19.87 -3.60 -45.13
C SER A 162 21.13 -3.65 -46.04
N PRO A 163 21.14 -3.10 -47.29
CA PRO A 163 20.32 -1.97 -47.77
C PRO A 163 19.87 -2.01 -49.27
N LEU A 164 19.32 -0.87 -49.77
CA LEU A 164 19.06 -0.48 -51.19
C LEU A 164 17.95 -1.27 -51.92
N PHE A 165 17.14 -0.73 -52.85
CA PHE A 165 16.73 0.62 -53.31
C PHE A 165 15.32 0.38 -53.95
N GLY A 166 14.34 1.27 -54.10
CA GLY A 166 14.06 2.70 -53.79
C GLY A 166 12.61 2.95 -54.32
N GLU A 167 11.87 4.05 -54.07
CA GLU A 167 12.08 5.27 -53.29
C GLU A 167 10.82 5.56 -52.43
N GLU A 168 10.87 6.52 -51.50
CA GLU A 168 9.81 6.72 -50.50
C GLU A 168 8.84 7.90 -50.74
N ARG A 169 7.58 7.66 -50.35
CA ARG A 169 6.64 8.59 -49.67
C ARG A 169 5.95 9.77 -50.40
N ARG A 170 4.63 9.58 -50.54
CA ARG A 170 3.53 10.27 -49.79
C ARG A 170 3.41 11.81 -49.80
N LYS A 171 2.14 12.24 -50.05
CA LYS A 171 1.45 13.49 -49.59
C LYS A 171 1.95 14.80 -50.23
N VAL A 172 1.09 15.76 -50.63
CA VAL A 172 -0.37 15.93 -50.49
C VAL A 172 -0.87 16.96 -51.53
N SER A 173 -2.11 16.84 -52.03
CA SER A 173 -2.91 17.84 -52.82
C SER A 173 -2.28 18.42 -54.12
N SER A 174 -3.02 18.76 -55.18
CA SER A 174 -4.44 18.51 -55.56
C SER A 174 -4.68 19.01 -56.99
N ASP A 175 -5.49 18.32 -57.79
CA ASP A 175 -6.09 18.81 -59.03
C ASP A 175 -7.51 18.20 -59.12
N SER A 176 -8.58 19.02 -59.14
CA SER A 176 -9.30 19.55 -60.33
C SER A 176 -10.12 18.48 -61.09
N GLN A 177 -11.40 18.71 -61.43
CA GLN A 177 -11.93 19.36 -62.65
C GLN A 177 -13.49 19.40 -62.56
N PHE A 178 -14.31 20.16 -63.32
CA PHE A 178 -14.07 21.14 -64.40
C PHE A 178 -15.26 22.12 -64.61
N GLN A 179 -14.95 23.34 -65.10
CA GLN A 179 -15.68 24.22 -66.06
C GLN A 179 -17.23 24.34 -66.12
N ARG A 180 -17.73 25.58 -65.94
CA ARG A 180 -18.27 26.54 -66.97
C ARG A 180 -18.90 27.76 -66.25
N GLY A 181 -18.89 29.00 -66.74
CA GLY A 181 -18.24 29.61 -67.92
C GLY A 181 -19.14 30.67 -68.59
N LEU A 182 -18.61 31.85 -68.99
CA LEU A 182 -19.25 32.81 -69.92
C LEU A 182 -18.22 33.84 -70.47
N ARG A 183 -18.60 34.65 -71.49
CA ARG A 183 -17.69 35.40 -72.37
C ARG A 183 -17.69 36.93 -72.20
N SER A 184 -16.47 37.51 -72.15
CA SER A 184 -15.94 38.62 -72.98
C SER A 184 -16.64 40.01 -72.99
N PRO A 185 -15.89 41.11 -73.19
CA PRO A 185 -15.52 41.52 -74.55
C PRO A 185 -14.04 41.91 -74.77
N VAL A 186 -13.70 42.06 -76.05
CA VAL A 186 -12.39 42.32 -76.67
C VAL A 186 -11.83 43.72 -76.39
N MET A 187 -10.50 43.83 -76.25
CA MET A 187 -9.63 44.79 -76.98
C MET A 187 -8.15 44.35 -76.92
N SER A 188 -7.43 44.74 -77.96
CA SER A 188 -5.99 44.66 -78.28
C SER A 188 -5.05 45.24 -77.18
N GLU A 189 -3.73 44.99 -77.15
CA GLU A 189 -2.83 44.41 -78.18
C GLU A 189 -1.55 43.72 -77.63
N SER A 190 -0.88 43.01 -78.54
CA SER A 190 0.50 42.47 -78.61
C SER A 190 1.60 42.81 -77.58
N SER A 191 2.42 41.78 -77.25
CA SER A 191 3.91 41.78 -77.22
C SER A 191 4.67 42.75 -76.27
N THR A 192 5.84 42.48 -75.67
CA THR A 192 6.88 41.42 -75.72
C THR A 192 7.81 41.67 -74.50
N ALA A 193 8.75 40.82 -74.05
CA ALA A 193 9.18 39.47 -74.43
C ALA A 193 9.67 38.71 -73.16
N LEU A 194 9.99 37.43 -73.33
CA LEU A 194 10.72 36.60 -72.38
C LEU A 194 12.25 36.73 -72.62
N LEU A 195 13.08 36.33 -71.63
CA LEU A 195 14.55 36.16 -71.70
C LEU A 195 15.39 37.47 -71.57
N HIS A 196 16.59 37.48 -70.97
CA HIS A 196 17.43 36.39 -70.43
C HIS A 196 18.29 36.81 -69.20
N HIS A 197 19.11 35.89 -68.68
CA HIS A 197 19.99 36.07 -67.51
C HIS A 197 21.17 37.05 -67.69
N VAL A 198 21.93 37.23 -66.60
CA VAL A 198 23.21 37.97 -66.45
C VAL A 198 23.05 39.47 -66.14
N GLY A 199 23.00 39.81 -64.84
CA GLY A 199 22.90 41.19 -64.34
C GLY A 199 24.12 41.69 -63.54
N HIS A 200 24.76 40.84 -62.73
CA HIS A 200 25.82 41.18 -61.77
C HIS A 200 27.19 41.62 -62.36
N LYS A 201 27.22 42.08 -63.62
CA LYS A 201 28.37 42.77 -64.25
C LYS A 201 28.00 44.04 -65.03
N PHE A 202 26.72 44.34 -65.26
CA PHE A 202 26.33 45.51 -66.06
C PHE A 202 26.43 46.85 -65.31
N HIS A 203 26.44 46.83 -63.98
CA HIS A 203 26.58 48.06 -63.19
C HIS A 203 27.97 48.69 -63.30
N GLU A 204 29.01 47.93 -63.66
CA GLU A 204 30.37 48.42 -63.89
C GLU A 204 30.60 48.98 -65.31
N VAL A 205 29.74 48.64 -66.28
CA VAL A 205 29.86 49.09 -67.67
C VAL A 205 29.60 50.60 -67.81
N PHE A 206 28.72 51.14 -66.95
CA PHE A 206 28.24 52.52 -67.01
C PHE A 206 28.78 53.43 -65.89
N GLN A 207 29.58 52.93 -64.94
CA GLN A 207 30.22 53.76 -63.91
C GLN A 207 31.58 54.30 -64.37
N LEU A 208 31.74 55.62 -64.33
CA LEU A 208 33.02 56.32 -64.51
C LEU A 208 33.49 56.91 -63.17
N LYS A 209 34.66 56.48 -62.72
CA LYS A 209 35.37 57.06 -61.58
C LYS A 209 36.50 57.95 -62.11
N GLN A 210 36.18 59.22 -62.32
CA GLN A 210 37.08 60.31 -62.78
C GLN A 210 37.75 60.09 -64.15
N GLY A 211 37.07 60.55 -65.22
CA GLY A 211 37.60 60.63 -66.59
C GLY A 211 36.54 61.13 -67.59
N CYS A 212 36.96 61.70 -68.72
CA CYS A 212 36.05 62.17 -69.79
C CYS A 212 35.43 60.99 -70.57
N TYR A 213 34.15 61.11 -70.95
CA TYR A 213 33.50 60.26 -71.94
C TYR A 213 34.08 60.46 -73.35
N ALA A 214 34.58 61.65 -73.68
CA ALA A 214 35.20 61.93 -74.98
C ALA A 214 36.47 61.11 -75.26
N ASP A 215 37.17 60.67 -74.21
CA ASP A 215 38.45 59.94 -74.32
C ASP A 215 38.28 58.40 -74.20
N LEU A 216 37.02 57.92 -74.25
CA LEU A 216 36.69 56.48 -74.15
C LEU A 216 37.20 55.67 -75.36
N PRO A 217 37.90 54.53 -75.14
CA PRO A 217 38.32 53.65 -76.22
C PRO A 217 37.14 53.15 -77.08
N ALA A 218 37.34 53.13 -78.40
CA ALA A 218 36.31 52.76 -79.38
C ALA A 218 35.59 51.42 -79.09
N ALA A 219 36.30 50.44 -78.51
CA ALA A 219 35.73 49.17 -78.10
C ALA A 219 34.66 49.31 -77.00
N LYS A 220 34.90 50.19 -76.01
CA LYS A 220 34.01 50.37 -74.85
C LYS A 220 32.72 51.10 -75.22
N ILE A 221 32.79 52.12 -76.08
CA ILE A 221 31.58 52.75 -76.66
C ILE A 221 30.77 51.73 -77.47
N THR A 222 31.43 50.89 -78.27
CA THR A 222 30.78 49.84 -79.07
C THR A 222 30.11 48.76 -78.19
N GLU A 223 30.60 48.54 -76.97
CA GLU A 223 29.98 47.65 -75.98
C GLU A 223 28.75 48.27 -75.32
N MET A 224 28.79 49.57 -74.99
CA MET A 224 27.66 50.35 -74.45
C MET A 224 26.51 50.54 -75.46
N MET A 225 26.78 50.43 -76.76
CA MET A 225 25.76 50.56 -77.82
C MET A 225 25.00 49.25 -78.16
N LYS A 226 25.35 48.10 -77.57
CA LYS A 226 24.66 46.83 -77.78
C LYS A 226 23.27 46.87 -77.15
N SER A 227 22.22 46.44 -77.85
CA SER A 227 20.84 46.46 -77.32
C SER A 227 20.73 45.72 -75.98
N THR A 228 21.33 44.53 -75.87
CA THR A 228 21.32 43.70 -74.66
C THR A 228 21.91 44.34 -73.40
N SER A 229 22.71 45.42 -73.51
CA SER A 229 23.21 46.19 -72.35
C SER A 229 22.34 47.41 -72.02
N LEU A 230 21.51 47.89 -72.94
CA LEU A 230 20.54 48.98 -72.73
C LEU A 230 19.19 48.45 -72.22
N ASP A 231 18.69 47.37 -72.84
CA ASP A 231 17.38 46.77 -72.53
C ASP A 231 17.33 46.28 -71.06
N ASN A 232 18.43 45.72 -70.56
CA ASN A 232 18.56 45.21 -69.19
C ASN A 232 19.10 46.23 -68.16
N ALA A 233 19.36 47.48 -68.56
CA ALA A 233 19.84 48.50 -67.63
C ALA A 233 18.71 49.04 -66.72
N PRO A 234 18.98 49.32 -65.43
CA PRO A 234 18.07 50.10 -64.60
C PRO A 234 17.89 51.51 -65.19
N THR A 235 16.65 52.01 -65.22
CA THR A 235 16.34 53.34 -65.79
C THR A 235 17.18 54.47 -65.14
N GLN A 236 17.48 54.34 -63.84
CA GLN A 236 18.35 55.25 -63.10
C GLN A 236 19.82 55.25 -63.59
N SER A 237 20.34 54.11 -64.05
CA SER A 237 21.68 54.03 -64.65
C SER A 237 21.71 54.62 -66.06
N LEU A 238 20.63 54.49 -66.84
CA LEU A 238 20.51 55.14 -68.15
C LEU A 238 20.48 56.67 -68.04
N LEU A 239 19.72 57.24 -67.09
CA LEU A 239 19.75 58.68 -66.82
C LEU A 239 21.15 59.18 -66.39
N SER A 240 21.91 58.38 -65.63
CA SER A 240 23.28 58.74 -65.22
C SER A 240 24.22 58.95 -66.40
N VAL A 241 24.02 58.22 -67.51
CA VAL A 241 24.82 58.35 -68.73
C VAL A 241 24.40 59.59 -69.53
N VAL A 242 23.11 59.90 -69.58
CA VAL A 242 22.60 61.12 -70.23
C VAL A 242 23.15 62.36 -69.55
N ASN A 243 23.07 62.44 -68.21
CA ASN A 243 23.56 63.59 -67.46
C ASN A 243 25.08 63.76 -67.62
N GLY A 244 25.88 62.70 -67.44
CA GLY A 244 27.34 62.80 -67.53
C GLY A 244 27.87 63.23 -68.91
N ILE A 245 27.16 62.90 -70.00
CA ILE A 245 27.51 63.38 -71.35
C ILE A 245 27.01 64.80 -71.60
N LEU A 246 25.88 65.20 -71.01
CA LEU A 246 25.38 66.58 -71.08
C LEU A 246 26.32 67.54 -70.35
N ASP A 247 26.73 67.22 -69.12
CA ASP A 247 27.66 68.05 -68.33
C ASP A 247 28.99 68.28 -69.10
N GLU A 248 29.58 67.22 -69.64
CA GLU A 248 30.82 67.30 -70.43
C GLU A 248 30.66 68.09 -71.76
N SER A 249 29.44 68.15 -72.31
CA SER A 249 29.13 68.95 -73.51
C SER A 249 28.97 70.45 -73.23
N VAL A 250 28.76 70.86 -71.97
CA VAL A 250 28.65 72.27 -71.57
C VAL A 250 30.03 72.88 -71.33
N ASP A 251 30.99 72.12 -70.78
CA ASP A 251 32.34 72.62 -70.47
C ASP A 251 33.27 72.73 -71.71
N ARG A 252 33.10 71.88 -72.73
CA ARG A 252 33.94 71.91 -73.94
C ARG A 252 33.45 72.95 -74.96
N LYS A 253 34.04 74.15 -74.93
CA LYS A 253 33.73 75.31 -75.80
C LYS A 253 33.90 75.14 -77.33
N ASN A 254 34.23 73.95 -77.83
CA ASN A 254 34.20 73.62 -79.25
C ASN A 254 33.04 72.64 -79.49
N GLY A 255 31.96 73.11 -80.12
CA GLY A 255 30.64 72.45 -80.17
C GLY A 255 30.50 71.21 -81.06
N GLU A 256 31.49 70.30 -81.06
CA GLU A 256 31.43 69.02 -81.78
C GLU A 256 31.44 67.83 -80.81
N ILE A 257 30.26 67.26 -80.54
CA ILE A 257 30.16 65.97 -79.87
C ILE A 257 30.65 64.88 -80.84
N PRO A 258 31.65 64.04 -80.48
CA PRO A 258 32.13 62.99 -81.37
C PRO A 258 31.00 62.08 -81.84
N HIS A 259 30.92 61.83 -83.16
CA HIS A 259 29.75 61.18 -83.79
C HIS A 259 29.35 59.83 -83.14
N ARG A 260 30.31 59.09 -82.58
CA ARG A 260 30.05 57.83 -81.85
C ARG A 260 29.37 58.04 -80.49
N VAL A 261 29.67 59.13 -79.78
CA VAL A 261 29.03 59.52 -78.51
C VAL A 261 27.61 60.05 -78.79
N ALA A 262 27.43 60.85 -79.83
CA ALA A 262 26.11 61.33 -80.25
C ALA A 262 25.15 60.18 -80.62
N CYS A 263 25.65 59.10 -81.24
CA CYS A 263 24.88 57.90 -81.53
C CYS A 263 24.54 57.07 -80.26
N LEU A 264 25.41 57.05 -79.24
CA LEU A 264 25.10 56.44 -77.94
C LEU A 264 24.00 57.21 -77.22
N LEU A 265 24.12 58.54 -77.10
CA LEU A 265 23.14 59.36 -76.39
C LEU A 265 21.73 59.28 -77.02
N ARG A 266 21.64 59.30 -78.36
CA ARG A 266 20.37 59.11 -79.08
C ARG A 266 19.69 57.77 -78.77
N LYS A 267 20.47 56.69 -78.67
CA LYS A 267 19.99 55.34 -78.31
C LYS A 267 19.48 55.27 -76.86
N VAL A 268 20.17 55.93 -75.92
CA VAL A 268 19.79 55.92 -74.49
C VAL A 268 18.48 56.69 -74.25
N VAL A 269 18.31 57.86 -74.88
CA VAL A 269 17.09 58.69 -74.72
C VAL A 269 15.85 57.96 -75.24
N GLN A 270 15.92 57.35 -76.43
CA GLN A 270 14.78 56.63 -77.04
C GLN A 270 14.27 55.48 -76.16
N GLU A 271 15.16 54.79 -75.43
CA GLU A 271 14.77 53.70 -74.53
C GLU A 271 14.16 54.19 -73.21
N ILE A 272 14.50 55.41 -72.77
CA ILE A 272 13.85 56.05 -71.61
C ILE A 272 12.42 56.50 -71.97
N GLU A 273 12.23 57.15 -73.12
CA GLU A 273 10.91 57.59 -73.60
C GLU A 273 9.92 56.41 -73.74
N ARG A 274 10.39 55.29 -74.32
CA ARG A 274 9.60 54.06 -74.50
C ARG A 274 9.07 53.49 -73.17
N ARG A 275 9.86 53.57 -72.10
CA ARG A 275 9.49 53.09 -70.75
C ARG A 275 8.50 54.01 -70.05
N ILE A 276 8.59 55.33 -70.26
CA ILE A 276 7.69 56.30 -69.62
C ILE A 276 6.28 56.22 -70.22
N SER A 277 6.15 56.13 -71.55
CA SER A 277 4.84 56.05 -72.20
C SER A 277 4.06 54.79 -71.80
N THR A 278 4.74 53.63 -71.77
CA THR A 278 4.11 52.33 -71.45
C THR A 278 3.59 52.24 -70.01
N GLN A 279 4.13 53.01 -69.07
CA GLN A 279 3.67 53.03 -67.68
C GLN A 279 2.49 54.00 -67.43
N ALA A 280 2.31 55.02 -68.28
CA ALA A 280 1.27 56.04 -68.10
C ALA A 280 -0.14 55.57 -68.52
N ASP A 281 -0.26 54.84 -69.62
CA ASP A 281 -1.56 54.53 -70.21
C ASP A 281 -2.31 53.39 -69.50
N HIS A 282 -1.57 52.49 -68.84
CA HIS A 282 -2.16 51.37 -68.08
C HIS A 282 -3.03 51.86 -66.90
N LEU A 283 -2.55 52.88 -66.17
CA LEU A 283 -3.28 53.49 -65.05
C LEU A 283 -4.45 54.38 -65.50
N ARG A 284 -4.33 55.04 -66.65
CA ARG A 284 -5.35 55.98 -67.16
C ARG A 284 -6.57 55.27 -67.76
N THR A 285 -6.41 54.04 -68.23
CA THR A 285 -7.44 53.31 -68.98
C THR A 285 -8.49 52.63 -68.08
N GLN A 286 -8.10 52.03 -66.95
CA GLN A 286 -9.06 51.30 -66.11
C GLN A 286 -10.08 52.20 -65.40
N ASN A 287 -9.65 53.38 -64.92
CA ASN A 287 -10.47 54.19 -64.00
C ASN A 287 -11.64 54.92 -64.71
N ASN A 288 -11.49 55.26 -65.99
CA ASN A 288 -12.47 56.06 -66.73
C ASN A 288 -13.66 55.26 -67.27
N LEU A 289 -13.51 53.95 -67.54
CA LEU A 289 -14.52 53.17 -68.26
C LEU A 289 -15.73 52.80 -67.39
N PHE A 290 -15.52 52.52 -66.10
CA PHE A 290 -16.60 52.21 -65.16
C PHE A 290 -17.55 53.40 -64.99
N LYS A 291 -17.00 54.57 -64.66
CA LYS A 291 -17.80 55.78 -64.37
C LYS A 291 -18.61 56.27 -65.57
N THR A 292 -18.06 56.18 -66.78
CA THR A 292 -18.68 56.75 -68.00
C THR A 292 -19.85 55.92 -68.56
N ARG A 293 -20.00 54.64 -68.17
CA ARG A 293 -21.10 53.78 -68.65
C ARG A 293 -22.38 53.93 -67.84
N GLU A 294 -22.28 53.97 -66.51
CA GLU A 294 -23.42 53.91 -65.60
C GLU A 294 -24.32 55.16 -65.70
N GLU A 295 -23.72 56.36 -65.70
CA GLU A 295 -24.40 57.65 -65.81
C GLU A 295 -25.13 57.85 -67.16
N LYS A 296 -24.71 57.12 -68.21
CA LYS A 296 -25.18 57.33 -69.59
C LYS A 296 -26.42 56.52 -69.98
N TYR A 297 -26.70 55.41 -69.30
CA TYR A 297 -27.93 54.64 -69.52
C TYR A 297 -29.12 55.22 -68.75
N GLN A 298 -28.91 55.72 -67.53
CA GLN A 298 -29.99 56.29 -66.70
C GLN A 298 -30.53 57.65 -67.21
N SER A 299 -29.78 58.36 -68.05
CA SER A 299 -30.08 59.74 -68.47
C SER A 299 -30.87 59.85 -69.77
N ARG A 300 -30.97 58.77 -70.58
CA ARG A 300 -31.57 58.85 -71.94
C ARG A 300 -32.80 57.98 -72.19
N ILE A 301 -33.12 57.05 -71.28
CA ILE A 301 -34.41 56.34 -71.24
C ILE A 301 -35.60 57.29 -70.94
N ARG A 302 -35.34 58.51 -70.44
CA ARG A 302 -36.35 59.43 -69.88
C ARG A 302 -36.71 60.65 -70.75
N VAL A 303 -36.38 60.70 -72.04
CA VAL A 303 -36.47 61.96 -72.82
C VAL A 303 -37.17 61.86 -74.19
N LEU A 304 -37.00 60.78 -74.96
CA LEU A 304 -37.43 60.75 -76.38
C LEU A 304 -38.32 59.56 -76.77
N GLU A 305 -39.28 59.23 -75.91
CA GLU A 305 -40.56 58.61 -76.33
C GLU A 305 -41.51 59.66 -76.98
N ALA A 306 -40.95 60.73 -77.55
CA ALA A 306 -41.66 62.00 -77.81
C ALA A 306 -41.79 62.38 -79.30
N LEU A 307 -41.00 61.79 -80.20
CA LEU A 307 -40.97 62.06 -81.65
C LEU A 307 -40.66 60.73 -82.37
N ALA A 308 -41.53 60.07 -83.13
CA ALA A 308 -42.80 60.46 -83.76
C ALA A 308 -42.69 61.30 -85.05
N SER A 309 -41.75 60.93 -85.93
CA SER A 309 -41.70 61.22 -87.38
C SER A 309 -40.68 60.25 -88.00
N GLY A 310 -40.96 59.50 -89.07
CA GLY A 310 -41.06 59.99 -90.46
C GLY A 310 -39.71 59.75 -91.15
N THR A 311 -39.56 58.85 -92.14
CA THR A 311 -39.91 59.03 -93.56
C THR A 311 -39.54 60.42 -94.10
N GLY A 312 -38.56 60.47 -95.01
CA GLY A 312 -38.13 61.71 -95.67
C GLY A 312 -36.84 61.49 -96.44
N GLU A 313 -36.94 61.57 -97.76
CA GLU A 313 -35.81 61.62 -98.71
C GLU A 313 -35.31 63.08 -98.83
N GLU A 314 -34.63 63.42 -99.93
CA GLU A 314 -34.37 64.80 -100.41
C GLU A 314 -33.55 65.71 -99.45
N THR A 315 -32.30 66.08 -99.75
CA THR A 315 -31.92 66.76 -101.00
C THR A 315 -30.43 66.62 -101.32
N GLU A 316 -30.14 66.29 -102.58
CA GLU A 316 -28.97 66.83 -103.27
C GLU A 316 -29.17 68.33 -103.46
N ILE A 317 -28.24 69.20 -103.01
CA ILE A 317 -27.98 70.52 -103.61
C ILE A 317 -26.73 71.22 -103.04
N VAL A 318 -25.88 71.70 -103.96
CA VAL A 318 -24.96 72.86 -103.86
C VAL A 318 -23.96 72.94 -102.69
N MET A 319 -22.75 72.43 -102.97
CA MET A 319 -21.49 73.20 -102.98
C MET A 319 -20.48 72.41 -103.84
N ASN A 320 -20.65 72.30 -105.17
CA ASN A 320 -20.74 73.36 -106.20
C ASN A 320 -19.59 74.36 -106.13
N GLN A 321 -18.58 74.17 -107.00
CA GLN A 321 -17.96 75.16 -107.90
C GLN A 321 -16.67 74.56 -108.52
N LEU A 322 -16.27 74.87 -109.75
CA LEU A 322 -17.00 75.47 -110.88
C LEU A 322 -16.34 75.04 -112.21
N GLN A 323 -17.00 75.38 -113.32
CA GLN A 323 -16.52 75.35 -114.70
C GLN A 323 -15.00 75.54 -114.88
N GLN A 324 -14.41 74.72 -115.75
CA GLN A 324 -13.92 75.32 -117.00
C GLN A 324 -14.20 74.43 -118.21
N ILE A 325 -15.43 74.58 -118.73
CA ILE A 325 -15.65 74.42 -120.16
C ILE A 325 -14.85 75.52 -120.85
N LYS A 326 -13.90 75.15 -121.72
CA LYS A 326 -13.67 75.92 -122.94
C LYS A 326 -13.15 75.07 -124.09
N THR A 327 -14.05 74.90 -125.07
CA THR A 327 -13.81 75.01 -126.52
C THR A 327 -12.66 74.20 -127.11
N GLU A 328 -12.95 73.08 -127.79
CA GLU A 328 -13.21 73.04 -129.26
C GLU A 328 -11.93 72.97 -130.11
N LYS A 329 -11.93 72.16 -131.18
CA LYS A 329 -12.23 72.64 -132.56
C LYS A 329 -11.88 71.61 -133.64
N SER A 330 -12.78 71.46 -134.63
CA SER A 330 -12.63 70.69 -135.90
C SER A 330 -12.71 69.14 -135.73
N LYS A 331 -13.34 68.34 -136.60
CA LYS A 331 -14.02 68.52 -137.93
C LYS A 331 -15.28 67.59 -138.02
N LEU A 332 -16.34 67.73 -138.84
CA LEU A 332 -16.68 68.48 -140.10
C LEU A 332 -16.24 67.76 -141.41
N GLU A 333 -17.04 67.44 -142.46
CA GLU A 333 -18.50 67.55 -142.77
C GLU A 333 -18.95 66.32 -143.64
N GLU A 334 -19.82 66.26 -144.68
CA GLU A 334 -20.59 67.18 -145.57
C GLU A 334 -21.70 66.40 -146.37
N LYS A 335 -22.66 67.10 -147.05
CA LYS A 335 -23.66 66.59 -148.06
C LYS A 335 -24.69 65.55 -147.55
N LYS A 336 -25.85 65.23 -148.15
CA LYS A 336 -26.80 65.77 -149.18
C LYS A 336 -26.44 65.94 -150.68
N LYS A 337 -27.14 65.18 -151.55
CA LYS A 337 -27.72 65.50 -152.91
C LYS A 337 -28.40 64.23 -153.50
N LEU A 338 -29.34 64.23 -154.46
CA LEU A 338 -30.02 65.28 -155.26
C LEU A 338 -31.55 65.27 -155.03
N GLU A 339 -32.26 66.26 -155.58
CA GLU A 339 -33.70 66.51 -155.42
C GLU A 339 -34.37 66.77 -156.78
N ASP A 340 -34.85 65.71 -157.45
CA ASP A 340 -35.68 65.76 -158.69
C ASP A 340 -36.95 64.86 -158.60
N ASP A 341 -37.16 64.18 -157.47
CA ASP A 341 -38.15 63.08 -157.30
C ASP A 341 -39.43 63.53 -156.54
N ASP A 342 -39.56 64.83 -156.24
CA ASP A 342 -40.55 65.37 -155.28
C ASP A 342 -42.02 65.28 -155.75
N VAL A 343 -42.28 65.03 -157.05
CA VAL A 343 -43.64 64.82 -157.56
C VAL A 343 -44.22 63.45 -157.13
N ALA A 344 -43.38 62.46 -156.82
CA ALA A 344 -43.82 61.13 -156.39
C ALA A 344 -44.06 61.02 -154.87
N LYS A 345 -43.55 61.96 -154.08
CA LYS A 345 -43.44 61.85 -152.62
C LYS A 345 -44.76 62.09 -151.87
N LEU A 346 -45.50 63.12 -152.27
CA LEU A 346 -46.73 63.58 -151.60
C LEU A 346 -47.88 62.56 -151.60
N MET A 347 -47.85 61.56 -152.49
CA MET A 347 -48.82 60.44 -152.44
C MET A 347 -48.46 59.36 -151.42
N LYS A 348 -47.16 59.14 -151.14
CA LYS A 348 -46.71 58.13 -150.15
C LYS A 348 -46.88 58.57 -148.70
N GLU A 349 -46.70 59.87 -148.42
CA GLU A 349 -46.73 60.39 -147.04
C GLU A 349 -48.10 60.25 -146.37
N LYS A 350 -49.20 60.20 -147.14
CA LYS A 350 -50.55 59.99 -146.61
C LYS A 350 -50.79 58.55 -146.11
N ASP A 351 -50.41 57.56 -146.91
CA ASP A 351 -50.72 56.15 -146.60
C ASP A 351 -49.84 55.61 -145.46
N GLN A 352 -48.63 56.14 -145.31
CA GLN A 352 -47.71 55.83 -144.20
C GLN A 352 -48.33 56.16 -142.83
N GLN A 353 -48.98 57.34 -142.68
CA GLN A 353 -49.52 57.81 -141.40
C GLN A 353 -50.69 56.96 -140.86
N MET A 354 -51.40 56.24 -141.74
CA MET A 354 -52.52 55.39 -141.34
C MET A 354 -52.05 54.06 -140.72
N LEU A 355 -50.94 53.49 -141.20
CA LEU A 355 -50.34 52.26 -140.68
C LEU A 355 -49.76 52.46 -139.27
N GLU A 356 -49.09 53.58 -139.05
CA GLU A 356 -48.39 53.89 -137.79
C GLU A 356 -49.38 54.03 -136.60
N ASN A 357 -50.56 54.60 -136.85
CA ASN A 357 -51.65 54.71 -135.87
C ASN A 357 -52.26 53.36 -135.45
N LEU A 358 -52.16 52.33 -136.30
CA LEU A 358 -52.72 51.00 -135.98
C LEU A 358 -51.80 50.23 -135.03
N ALA A 359 -50.47 50.31 -135.25
CA ALA A 359 -49.47 49.64 -134.43
C ALA A 359 -49.48 50.11 -132.97
N LEU A 360 -49.48 51.43 -132.74
CA LEU A 360 -49.47 52.04 -131.40
C LEU A 360 -50.67 51.62 -130.53
N LYS A 361 -51.83 51.33 -131.12
CA LYS A 361 -52.99 50.80 -130.39
C LYS A 361 -52.80 49.36 -129.92
N GLN A 362 -52.06 48.54 -130.66
CA GLN A 362 -51.87 47.13 -130.35
C GLN A 362 -50.86 46.90 -129.21
N GLU A 363 -49.83 47.76 -129.12
CA GLU A 363 -48.87 47.74 -128.00
C GLU A 363 -49.52 48.15 -126.67
N LEU A 364 -50.41 49.15 -126.68
CA LEU A 364 -51.08 49.65 -125.48
C LEU A 364 -51.93 48.55 -124.79
N GLU A 365 -52.67 47.77 -125.58
CA GLU A 365 -53.52 46.67 -125.08
C GLU A 365 -52.70 45.49 -124.54
N MET A 366 -51.52 45.23 -125.10
CA MET A 366 -50.56 44.24 -124.59
C MET A 366 -49.97 44.65 -123.24
N ALA A 367 -49.54 45.90 -123.11
CA ALA A 367 -48.97 46.44 -121.87
C ALA A 367 -49.97 46.37 -120.70
N LYS A 368 -51.24 46.67 -120.96
CA LYS A 368 -52.32 46.62 -119.96
C LYS A 368 -52.51 45.22 -119.35
N LYS A 369 -52.56 44.17 -120.19
CA LYS A 369 -52.74 42.78 -119.72
C LYS A 369 -51.56 42.28 -118.90
N THR A 370 -50.34 42.68 -119.26
CA THR A 370 -49.12 42.37 -118.48
C THR A 370 -49.17 42.99 -117.08
N TYR A 371 -49.75 44.19 -116.93
CA TYR A 371 -49.92 44.86 -115.64
C TYR A 371 -50.95 44.16 -114.74
N GLU A 372 -52.14 43.83 -115.28
CA GLU A 372 -53.21 43.16 -114.54
C GLU A 372 -52.76 41.79 -113.97
N LEU A 373 -52.04 41.00 -114.76
CA LEU A 373 -51.50 39.70 -114.33
C LEU A 373 -50.48 39.84 -113.19
N ARG A 374 -49.66 40.90 -113.22
CA ARG A 374 -48.64 41.18 -112.20
C ARG A 374 -49.26 41.61 -110.86
N CYS A 375 -50.35 42.37 -110.89
CA CYS A 375 -51.12 42.71 -109.69
C CYS A 375 -51.69 41.46 -109.00
N LEU A 376 -52.29 40.55 -109.77
CA LEU A 376 -52.90 39.33 -109.23
C LEU A 376 -51.86 38.43 -108.52
N HIS A 377 -50.66 38.33 -109.08
CA HIS A 377 -49.56 37.55 -108.50
C HIS A 377 -49.10 38.10 -107.14
N MET A 378 -48.91 39.42 -107.00
CA MET A 378 -48.51 40.00 -105.71
C MET A 378 -49.60 39.84 -104.64
N GLU A 379 -50.88 39.83 -105.03
CA GLU A 379 -51.98 39.62 -104.07
C GLU A 379 -52.00 38.19 -103.51
N THR A 380 -51.63 37.17 -104.31
CA THR A 380 -51.52 35.79 -103.82
C THR A 380 -50.30 35.60 -102.91
N GLU A 381 -49.15 36.20 -103.23
CA GLU A 381 -47.97 36.20 -102.37
C GLU A 381 -48.24 36.88 -101.02
N TYR A 382 -48.88 38.06 -101.03
CA TYR A 382 -49.27 38.76 -99.81
C TYR A 382 -50.20 37.94 -98.91
N LYS A 383 -51.20 37.26 -99.50
CA LYS A 383 -52.12 36.39 -98.75
C LYS A 383 -51.39 35.19 -98.14
N GLY A 384 -50.50 34.53 -98.88
CA GLY A 384 -49.68 33.42 -98.38
C GLY A 384 -48.75 33.83 -97.24
N ALA A 385 -48.05 34.96 -97.39
CA ALA A 385 -47.19 35.53 -96.35
C ALA A 385 -47.99 35.87 -95.07
N LYS A 386 -49.17 36.49 -95.21
CA LYS A 386 -50.05 36.82 -94.08
C LYS A 386 -50.45 35.58 -93.28
N SER A 387 -50.88 34.50 -93.94
CA SER A 387 -51.23 33.25 -93.25
C SER A 387 -50.03 32.64 -92.50
N GLY A 388 -48.83 32.69 -93.08
CA GLY A 388 -47.62 32.19 -92.42
C GLY A 388 -47.26 32.97 -91.14
N PHE A 389 -47.46 34.29 -91.13
CA PHE A 389 -47.27 35.09 -89.92
C PHE A 389 -48.34 34.82 -88.86
N GLU A 390 -49.62 34.64 -89.23
CA GLU A 390 -50.68 34.32 -88.28
C GLU A 390 -50.51 32.95 -87.60
N GLU A 391 -49.99 31.95 -88.31
CA GLU A 391 -49.63 30.66 -87.73
C GLU A 391 -48.43 30.79 -86.78
N ARG A 392 -47.39 31.52 -87.21
CA ARG A 392 -46.17 31.73 -86.40
C ARG A 392 -46.43 32.51 -85.11
N ILE A 393 -47.41 33.42 -85.09
CA ILE A 393 -47.86 34.11 -83.86
C ILE A 393 -48.46 33.10 -82.88
N LYS A 394 -49.34 32.20 -83.33
CA LYS A 394 -49.99 31.18 -82.47
C LYS A 394 -48.97 30.20 -81.87
N GLU A 395 -47.97 29.79 -82.64
CA GLU A 395 -46.85 28.98 -82.13
C GLU A 395 -46.10 29.70 -81.00
N LEU A 396 -45.79 30.99 -81.19
CA LEU A 396 -45.07 31.81 -80.21
C LEU A 396 -45.90 32.07 -78.95
N GLU A 397 -47.20 32.31 -79.08
CA GLU A 397 -48.13 32.44 -77.93
C GLU A 397 -48.22 31.14 -77.12
N HIS A 398 -48.30 29.99 -77.79
CA HIS A 398 -48.28 28.69 -77.15
C HIS A 398 -46.96 28.43 -76.40
N LEU A 399 -45.81 28.71 -77.03
CA LEU A 399 -44.48 28.62 -76.40
C LEU A 399 -44.33 29.57 -75.20
N LEU A 400 -44.86 30.79 -75.31
CA LEU A 400 -44.90 31.76 -74.21
C LEU A 400 -45.73 31.23 -73.03
N GLN A 401 -46.87 30.61 -73.30
CA GLN A 401 -47.73 30.07 -72.25
C GLN A 401 -47.13 28.81 -71.59
N VAL A 402 -46.49 27.93 -72.36
CA VAL A 402 -45.75 26.78 -71.82
C VAL A 402 -44.59 27.23 -70.92
N SER A 403 -43.81 28.24 -71.33
CA SER A 403 -42.71 28.77 -70.51
C SER A 403 -43.22 29.46 -69.23
N ARG A 404 -44.29 30.26 -69.30
CA ARG A 404 -44.98 30.83 -68.12
C ARG A 404 -45.49 29.77 -67.15
N ASN A 405 -45.99 28.63 -67.65
CA ASN A 405 -46.39 27.52 -66.79
C ASN A 405 -45.18 26.87 -66.09
N LYS A 406 -44.05 26.70 -66.80
CA LYS A 406 -42.83 26.12 -66.22
C LYS A 406 -42.19 27.04 -65.17
N VAL A 407 -42.23 28.36 -65.36
CA VAL A 407 -41.78 29.33 -64.33
C VAL A 407 -42.57 29.15 -63.03
N ARG A 408 -43.91 29.16 -63.10
CA ARG A 408 -44.78 28.98 -61.91
C ARG A 408 -44.58 27.65 -61.19
N GLU A 409 -44.31 26.58 -61.94
CA GLU A 409 -43.97 25.26 -61.36
C GLU A 409 -42.63 25.29 -60.61
N LEU A 410 -41.62 25.97 -61.15
CA LEU A 410 -40.30 26.11 -60.53
C LEU A 410 -40.35 27.02 -59.30
N GLU A 411 -41.13 28.10 -59.33
CA GLU A 411 -41.38 28.99 -58.19
C GLU A 411 -42.05 28.21 -57.04
N ALA A 412 -43.17 27.53 -57.29
CA ALA A 412 -43.87 26.73 -56.27
C ALA A 412 -42.99 25.61 -55.68
N ASN A 413 -42.12 24.99 -56.49
CA ASN A 413 -41.15 24.00 -56.03
C ASN A 413 -40.03 24.64 -55.17
N SER A 414 -39.57 25.84 -55.55
CA SER A 414 -38.62 26.64 -54.76
C SER A 414 -39.18 26.99 -53.39
N ASP A 415 -40.40 27.51 -53.32
CA ASP A 415 -41.07 27.90 -52.07
C ASP A 415 -41.35 26.69 -51.17
N SER A 416 -41.84 25.59 -51.75
CA SER A 416 -42.02 24.31 -51.04
C SER A 416 -40.70 23.80 -50.44
N LYS A 417 -39.61 23.87 -51.22
CA LYS A 417 -38.25 23.52 -50.76
C LYS A 417 -37.74 24.46 -49.67
N TYR A 418 -37.99 25.77 -49.78
CA TYR A 418 -37.62 26.77 -48.77
C TYR A 418 -38.37 26.55 -47.46
N GLN A 419 -39.70 26.42 -47.49
CA GLN A 419 -40.51 26.12 -46.29
C GLN A 419 -40.10 24.80 -45.61
N ARG A 420 -39.65 23.80 -46.39
CA ARG A 420 -39.16 22.52 -45.86
C ARG A 420 -37.76 22.63 -45.25
N TRP A 421 -36.93 23.59 -45.68
CA TRP A 421 -35.68 23.92 -45.03
C TRP A 421 -35.88 24.77 -43.77
N SER A 422 -36.69 25.83 -43.82
CA SER A 422 -37.02 26.66 -42.65
C SER A 422 -37.65 25.84 -41.51
N ARG A 423 -38.51 24.86 -41.82
CA ARG A 423 -39.01 23.89 -40.82
C ARG A 423 -37.90 23.01 -40.22
N LYS A 424 -36.92 22.56 -41.01
CA LYS A 424 -35.76 21.82 -40.49
C LYS A 424 -34.87 22.69 -39.61
N GLU A 425 -34.60 23.92 -40.04
CA GLU A 425 -33.82 24.93 -39.32
C GLU A 425 -34.45 25.22 -37.95
N SER A 426 -35.76 25.48 -37.89
CA SER A 426 -36.50 25.66 -36.64
C SER A 426 -36.44 24.43 -35.70
N ILE A 427 -36.51 23.21 -36.24
CA ILE A 427 -36.34 21.97 -35.47
C ILE A 427 -34.90 21.83 -34.94
N TYR A 428 -33.89 22.10 -35.76
CA TYR A 428 -32.48 22.06 -35.33
C TYR A 428 -32.17 23.13 -34.29
N GLN A 429 -32.68 24.35 -34.44
CA GLN A 429 -32.55 25.42 -33.46
C GLN A 429 -33.16 24.99 -32.12
N SER A 430 -34.41 24.51 -32.13
CA SER A 430 -35.10 24.01 -30.93
C SER A 430 -34.34 22.87 -30.25
N PHE A 431 -33.75 21.95 -31.02
CA PHE A 431 -32.90 20.88 -30.49
C PHE A 431 -31.59 21.42 -29.89
N MET A 432 -30.92 22.34 -30.57
CA MET A 432 -29.68 22.96 -30.09
C MET A 432 -29.91 23.76 -28.80
N ASP A 433 -31.02 24.48 -28.68
CA ASP A 433 -31.39 25.23 -27.47
C ASP A 433 -31.71 24.29 -26.30
N LEU A 434 -32.41 23.17 -26.55
CA LEU A 434 -32.66 22.13 -25.55
C LEU A 434 -31.35 21.49 -25.05
N GLN A 435 -30.41 21.17 -25.95
CA GLN A 435 -29.10 20.63 -25.57
C GLN A 435 -28.26 21.66 -24.79
N HIS A 436 -28.32 22.95 -25.15
CA HIS A 436 -27.67 24.03 -24.38
C HIS A 436 -28.30 24.24 -23.00
N GLY A 437 -29.62 24.01 -22.85
CA GLY A 437 -30.31 23.98 -21.57
C GLY A 437 -29.77 22.87 -20.67
N ALA A 438 -29.83 21.62 -21.14
CA ALA A 438 -29.35 20.45 -20.41
C ALA A 438 -27.85 20.54 -20.03
N LEU A 439 -27.00 21.03 -20.94
CA LEU A 439 -25.57 21.28 -20.65
C LEU A 439 -25.36 22.35 -19.56
N ARG A 440 -26.24 23.36 -19.49
CA ARG A 440 -26.18 24.42 -18.48
C ARG A 440 -26.60 23.92 -17.10
N GLU A 441 -27.66 23.11 -17.03
CA GLU A 441 -28.10 22.46 -15.79
C GLU A 441 -27.07 21.45 -15.28
N LEU A 442 -26.49 20.63 -16.18
CA LEU A 442 -25.40 19.71 -15.84
C LEU A 442 -24.15 20.45 -15.33
N ARG A 443 -23.86 21.63 -15.88
CA ARG A 443 -22.77 22.48 -15.41
C ARG A 443 -23.06 23.07 -14.02
N PHE A 444 -24.24 23.64 -13.79
CA PHE A 444 -24.61 24.19 -12.48
C PHE A 444 -24.63 23.12 -11.38
N SER A 445 -25.16 21.94 -11.67
CA SER A 445 -25.13 20.80 -10.72
C SER A 445 -23.70 20.30 -10.47
N SER A 446 -22.85 20.22 -11.50
CA SER A 446 -21.43 19.90 -11.35
C SER A 446 -20.67 20.91 -10.48
N ASP A 447 -20.89 22.21 -10.70
CA ASP A 447 -20.28 23.27 -9.89
C ASP A 447 -20.82 23.28 -8.43
N SER A 448 -22.09 22.93 -8.21
CA SER A 448 -22.66 22.75 -6.86
C SER A 448 -22.04 21.56 -6.11
N ILE A 449 -22.00 20.38 -6.75
CA ILE A 449 -21.37 19.16 -6.22
C ILE A 449 -19.90 19.44 -5.89
N LYS A 450 -19.18 20.18 -6.75
CA LYS A 450 -17.79 20.58 -6.51
C LYS A 450 -17.65 21.48 -5.28
N GLN A 451 -18.58 22.41 -5.03
CA GLN A 451 -18.59 23.19 -3.79
C GLN A 451 -18.89 22.35 -2.55
N GLU A 452 -19.83 21.40 -2.64
CA GLU A 452 -20.18 20.51 -1.53
C GLU A 452 -19.02 19.59 -1.16
N ILE A 453 -18.36 18.96 -2.15
CA ILE A 453 -17.13 18.19 -1.95
C ILE A 453 -16.04 19.05 -1.32
N SER A 454 -15.85 20.30 -1.77
CA SER A 454 -14.86 21.21 -1.20
C SER A 454 -15.15 21.58 0.27
N LYS A 455 -16.43 21.77 0.63
CA LYS A 455 -16.88 22.02 2.01
C LYS A 455 -16.67 20.78 2.89
N ALA A 456 -17.08 19.60 2.42
CA ALA A 456 -16.91 18.33 3.13
C ALA A 456 -15.43 17.99 3.35
N GLN A 457 -14.58 18.15 2.32
CA GLN A 457 -13.13 17.94 2.41
C GLN A 457 -12.49 18.87 3.45
N LYS A 458 -12.94 20.13 3.54
CA LYS A 458 -12.48 21.03 4.60
C LYS A 458 -12.95 20.57 5.99
N SER A 459 -14.24 20.25 6.16
CA SER A 459 -14.77 19.74 7.43
C SER A 459 -13.98 18.54 7.92
N HIS A 460 -13.73 17.54 7.05
CA HIS A 460 -12.95 16.36 7.41
C HIS A 460 -11.49 16.67 7.76
N ALA A 461 -10.88 17.69 7.15
CA ALA A 461 -9.54 18.13 7.55
C ALA A 461 -9.53 18.79 8.94
N ASP A 462 -10.53 19.64 9.21
CA ASP A 462 -10.72 20.29 10.51
C ASP A 462 -11.06 19.25 11.62
N ASP A 463 -11.88 18.24 11.31
CA ASP A 463 -12.21 17.09 12.17
C ASP A 463 -10.98 16.24 12.49
N LEU A 464 -10.17 15.88 11.48
CA LEU A 464 -8.93 15.11 11.64
C LEU A 464 -7.90 15.89 12.47
N TYR A 465 -7.80 17.21 12.28
CA TYR A 465 -6.96 18.07 13.11
C TYR A 465 -7.43 18.06 14.58
N CYS A 466 -8.74 18.25 14.82
CA CYS A 466 -9.32 18.20 16.17
C CYS A 466 -9.12 16.84 16.84
N LEU A 467 -9.25 15.74 16.08
CA LEU A 467 -8.98 14.39 16.57
C LEU A 467 -7.50 14.19 16.92
N GLY A 468 -6.58 14.71 16.10
CA GLY A 468 -5.14 14.68 16.37
C GLY A 468 -4.75 15.44 17.65
N VAL A 469 -5.35 16.62 17.88
CA VAL A 469 -5.16 17.39 19.13
C VAL A 469 -5.68 16.61 20.34
N ARG A 470 -6.87 15.99 20.25
CA ARG A 470 -7.44 15.16 21.32
C ARG A 470 -6.60 13.91 21.60
N LEU A 471 -6.10 13.23 20.57
CA LEU A 471 -5.19 12.08 20.69
C LEU A 471 -3.88 12.48 21.39
N LYS A 472 -3.29 13.62 21.04
CA LYS A 472 -2.07 14.12 21.68
C LYS A 472 -2.29 14.44 23.17
N ALA A 473 -3.43 15.03 23.52
CA ALA A 473 -3.79 15.28 24.91
C ALA A 473 -4.01 13.97 25.70
N LEU A 474 -4.70 12.98 25.10
CA LEU A 474 -4.92 11.67 25.70
C LEU A 474 -3.61 10.89 25.90
N ALA A 475 -2.68 10.96 24.94
CA ALA A 475 -1.35 10.36 25.07
C ALA A 475 -0.56 10.94 26.24
N GLY A 476 -0.50 12.28 26.36
CA GLY A 476 0.14 12.94 27.51
C GLY A 476 -0.51 12.60 28.86
N ALA A 477 -1.85 12.50 28.89
CA ALA A 477 -2.57 12.05 30.09
C ALA A 477 -2.23 10.60 30.45
N ALA A 478 -2.13 9.70 29.46
CA ALA A 478 -1.74 8.31 29.67
C ALA A 478 -0.27 8.18 30.13
N GLU A 479 0.65 8.98 29.61
CA GLU A 479 2.05 9.00 30.07
C GLU A 479 2.17 9.47 31.52
N ASN A 480 1.48 10.55 31.89
CA ASN A 480 1.41 11.04 33.26
C ASN A 480 0.79 10.00 34.21
N TYR A 481 -0.26 9.29 33.78
CA TYR A 481 -0.87 8.21 34.56
C TYR A 481 0.12 7.06 34.82
N HIS A 482 0.94 6.67 33.83
CA HIS A 482 1.99 5.66 34.03
C HIS A 482 3.08 6.13 35.01
N ALA A 483 3.44 7.42 34.99
CA ALA A 483 4.38 7.99 35.96
C ALA A 483 3.81 7.98 37.39
N VAL A 484 2.54 8.39 37.57
CA VAL A 484 1.83 8.32 38.86
C VAL A 484 1.71 6.87 39.34
N LEU A 485 1.41 5.90 38.46
CA LEU A 485 1.41 4.49 38.84
C LEU A 485 2.79 3.97 39.27
N ALA A 486 3.88 4.46 38.67
CA ALA A 486 5.23 4.07 39.06
C ALA A 486 5.62 4.66 40.43
N GLU A 487 5.31 5.93 40.67
CA GLU A 487 5.56 6.60 41.95
C GLU A 487 4.67 6.03 43.07
N ASN A 488 3.41 5.71 42.80
CA ASN A 488 2.54 5.01 43.75
C ASN A 488 3.12 3.64 44.15
N ARG A 489 3.74 2.89 43.23
CA ARG A 489 4.45 1.65 43.57
C ARG A 489 5.69 1.92 44.44
N ARG A 490 6.43 3.02 44.19
CA ARG A 490 7.60 3.41 44.98
C ARG A 490 7.18 3.75 46.42
N LEU A 491 6.24 4.68 46.59
CA LEU A 491 5.71 5.13 47.88
C LEU A 491 5.03 3.99 48.66
N PHE A 492 4.27 3.12 47.99
CA PHE A 492 3.64 1.96 48.62
C PHE A 492 4.68 1.02 49.25
N ASN A 493 5.80 0.78 48.57
CA ASN A 493 6.88 -0.06 49.07
C ASN A 493 7.69 0.63 50.17
N GLU A 494 7.96 1.93 50.04
CA GLU A 494 8.57 2.75 51.10
C GLU A 494 7.74 2.70 52.40
N VAL A 495 6.40 2.78 52.31
CA VAL A 495 5.48 2.58 53.44
C VAL A 495 5.51 1.14 53.98
N GLN A 496 5.80 0.12 53.16
CA GLN A 496 6.04 -1.24 53.69
C GLN A 496 7.37 -1.34 54.44
N ASP A 497 8.41 -0.67 53.97
CA ASP A 497 9.77 -0.79 54.53
C ASP A 497 9.88 0.01 55.85
N LEU A 498 9.19 1.16 55.93
CA LEU A 498 9.01 1.94 57.17
C LEU A 498 8.24 1.18 58.27
N LYS A 499 7.47 0.13 57.94
CA LYS A 499 6.81 -0.75 58.93
C LYS A 499 7.74 -1.82 59.53
N GLY A 500 9.02 -1.85 59.14
CA GLY A 500 10.01 -2.82 59.61
C GLY A 500 10.13 -4.05 58.72
N ASN A 501 11.36 -4.56 58.62
CA ASN A 501 11.77 -5.59 57.67
C ASN A 501 11.41 -7.02 58.13
N ILE A 502 11.41 -7.27 59.45
CA ILE A 502 10.63 -8.36 60.03
C ILE A 502 9.49 -7.74 60.84
N ARG A 503 8.27 -8.16 60.54
CA ARG A 503 7.07 -7.86 61.32
C ARG A 503 6.67 -9.06 62.15
N VAL A 504 6.07 -8.82 63.30
CA VAL A 504 5.57 -9.84 64.21
C VAL A 504 4.09 -9.57 64.49
N TYR A 505 3.22 -10.49 64.07
CA TYR A 505 1.78 -10.44 64.30
C TYR A 505 1.39 -11.58 65.26
N CYS A 506 0.93 -11.23 66.46
CA CYS A 506 0.43 -12.21 67.41
C CYS A 506 -1.03 -12.53 67.15
N ARG A 507 -1.42 -13.81 67.10
CA ARG A 507 -2.81 -14.27 67.03
C ARG A 507 -3.08 -15.25 68.17
N ILE A 508 -4.13 -14.96 68.94
CA ILE A 508 -4.62 -15.82 70.01
C ILE A 508 -5.80 -16.59 69.45
N ARG A 509 -5.77 -17.92 69.48
CA ARG A 509 -6.93 -18.71 69.02
C ARG A 509 -8.08 -18.70 70.04
N PRO A 510 -9.34 -18.88 69.62
CA PRO A 510 -10.43 -19.15 70.54
C PRO A 510 -10.21 -20.46 71.32
N PHE A 511 -10.85 -20.55 72.49
CA PHE A 511 -10.91 -21.78 73.29
C PHE A 511 -11.65 -22.89 72.52
N LEU A 512 -11.06 -24.08 72.46
CA LEU A 512 -11.65 -25.26 71.82
C LEU A 512 -12.76 -25.87 72.70
N PRO A 513 -13.71 -26.63 72.13
CA PRO A 513 -14.70 -27.38 72.91
C PRO A 513 -14.02 -28.24 73.99
N GLY A 514 -14.43 -28.07 75.24
CA GLY A 514 -13.82 -28.72 76.42
C GLY A 514 -12.80 -27.87 77.19
N GLN A 515 -12.22 -26.81 76.60
CA GLN A 515 -11.38 -25.88 77.36
C GLN A 515 -12.24 -24.88 78.16
N THR A 516 -11.83 -24.59 79.41
CA THR A 516 -12.64 -23.78 80.34
C THR A 516 -12.31 -22.28 80.22
N LYS A 517 -13.20 -21.50 79.60
CA LYS A 517 -13.08 -20.03 79.44
C LYS A 517 -12.88 -19.20 80.73
N LYS A 518 -12.98 -19.81 81.93
CA LYS A 518 -12.83 -19.15 83.24
C LYS A 518 -11.36 -18.90 83.64
N GLN A 519 -10.39 -19.50 82.95
CA GLN A 519 -8.97 -19.28 83.21
C GLN A 519 -8.25 -19.05 81.88
N THR A 520 -7.51 -17.94 81.79
CA THR A 520 -6.79 -17.49 80.60
C THR A 520 -5.39 -17.02 81.00
N THR A 521 -4.41 -17.27 80.13
CA THR A 521 -3.05 -16.71 80.23
C THR A 521 -2.94 -15.33 79.59
N ILE A 522 -3.95 -14.92 78.82
CA ILE A 522 -4.07 -13.57 78.26
C ILE A 522 -4.89 -12.71 79.23
N GLU A 523 -4.32 -11.61 79.72
CA GLU A 523 -5.01 -10.69 80.65
C GLU A 523 -5.47 -9.39 79.97
N TYR A 524 -4.71 -8.88 78.99
CA TYR A 524 -5.06 -7.67 78.25
C TYR A 524 -4.49 -7.71 76.82
N ILE A 525 -5.27 -7.17 75.87
CA ILE A 525 -4.88 -6.93 74.48
C ILE A 525 -5.10 -5.44 74.22
N GLY A 526 -4.03 -4.73 73.88
CA GLY A 526 -4.06 -3.30 73.56
C GLY A 526 -4.04 -3.06 72.05
N GLU A 527 -4.80 -2.05 71.61
CA GLU A 527 -4.97 -1.66 70.21
C GLU A 527 -3.62 -1.37 69.51
N ASN A 528 -2.64 -0.86 70.27
CA ASN A 528 -1.28 -0.53 69.81
C ASN A 528 -0.33 -1.75 69.71
N GLY A 529 -0.87 -2.98 69.60
CA GLY A 529 -0.08 -4.21 69.51
C GLY A 529 0.56 -4.65 70.83
N GLU A 530 -0.02 -4.24 71.95
CA GLU A 530 0.46 -4.57 73.30
C GLU A 530 -0.31 -5.77 73.87
N LEU A 531 0.37 -6.63 74.62
CA LEU A 531 -0.17 -7.88 75.15
C LEU A 531 0.31 -8.11 76.57
N ILE A 532 -0.60 -8.25 77.53
CA ILE A 532 -0.25 -8.66 78.91
C ILE A 532 -0.52 -10.16 79.06
N PHE A 533 0.56 -10.89 79.31
CA PHE A 533 0.58 -12.33 79.52
C PHE A 533 0.73 -12.62 81.02
N GLY A 534 -0.26 -13.29 81.61
CA GLY A 534 -0.39 -13.57 83.04
C GLY A 534 0.20 -14.91 83.45
N ASN A 535 0.92 -14.94 84.57
CA ASN A 535 1.42 -16.19 85.16
C ASN A 535 0.37 -16.82 86.09
N PRO A 536 -0.23 -17.98 85.75
CA PRO A 536 -1.26 -18.62 86.57
C PRO A 536 -0.74 -19.07 87.95
N SER A 537 0.58 -19.21 88.13
CA SER A 537 1.22 -19.56 89.40
C SER A 537 1.63 -18.35 90.25
N LYS A 538 1.41 -17.11 89.78
CA LYS A 538 1.74 -15.87 90.50
C LYS A 538 0.69 -14.77 90.20
N PRO A 539 -0.46 -14.73 90.89
CA PRO A 539 -1.45 -13.68 90.69
C PRO A 539 -0.90 -12.30 91.13
N GLY A 540 -1.16 -11.27 90.32
CA GLY A 540 -0.72 -9.88 90.57
C GLY A 540 0.43 -9.42 89.69
N LYS A 541 0.90 -8.18 89.89
CA LYS A 541 1.88 -7.51 89.01
C LYS A 541 3.18 -8.30 88.81
N ASP A 542 3.65 -9.02 89.83
CA ASP A 542 4.89 -9.82 89.75
C ASP A 542 4.77 -11.09 88.89
N GLY A 543 3.55 -11.45 88.46
CA GLY A 543 3.29 -12.51 87.49
C GLY A 543 3.06 -12.03 86.06
N GLN A 544 2.82 -10.74 85.86
CA GLN A 544 2.48 -10.15 84.55
C GLN A 544 3.73 -9.95 83.69
N ARG A 545 3.63 -10.20 82.38
CA ARG A 545 4.62 -9.79 81.38
C ARG A 545 3.95 -9.09 80.22
N MET A 546 4.35 -7.84 79.98
CA MET A 546 3.95 -7.09 78.79
C MET A 546 4.89 -7.44 77.63
N PHE A 547 4.31 -7.80 76.49
CA PHE A 547 4.98 -7.92 75.20
C PHE A 547 4.41 -6.87 74.24
N LYS A 548 5.20 -6.46 73.24
CA LYS A 548 4.76 -5.51 72.21
C LYS A 548 5.18 -5.99 70.82
N PHE A 549 4.24 -5.99 69.89
CA PHE A 549 4.38 -6.50 68.52
C PHE A 549 3.75 -5.52 67.52
N ASN A 550 3.92 -5.74 66.21
CA ASN A 550 3.34 -4.86 65.20
C ASN A 550 1.80 -4.94 65.14
N LYS A 551 1.22 -6.08 65.56
CA LYS A 551 -0.22 -6.29 65.71
C LYS A 551 -0.49 -7.43 66.70
N VAL A 552 -1.59 -7.34 67.44
CA VAL A 552 -2.15 -8.44 68.23
C VAL A 552 -3.60 -8.64 67.80
N PHE A 553 -3.95 -9.88 67.46
CA PHE A 553 -5.29 -10.32 67.09
C PHE A 553 -5.88 -11.16 68.22
N GLY A 554 -7.05 -10.77 68.71
CA GLY A 554 -7.78 -11.50 69.75
C GLY A 554 -8.49 -12.76 69.24
N PRO A 555 -9.11 -13.54 70.15
CA PRO A 555 -9.83 -14.78 69.84
C PRO A 555 -10.89 -14.68 68.75
N ASP A 556 -11.53 -13.51 68.62
CA ASP A 556 -12.65 -13.26 67.73
C ASP A 556 -12.23 -12.78 66.32
N ALA A 557 -10.92 -12.59 66.08
CA ALA A 557 -10.38 -12.03 64.84
C ALA A 557 -10.48 -13.02 63.65
N THR A 558 -11.21 -12.60 62.62
CA THR A 558 -11.54 -13.40 61.44
C THR A 558 -10.35 -13.64 60.51
N GLN A 559 -10.49 -14.62 59.60
CA GLN A 559 -9.52 -14.89 58.54
C GLN A 559 -9.34 -13.67 57.61
N ALA A 560 -10.42 -12.93 57.34
CA ALA A 560 -10.42 -11.76 56.45
C ALA A 560 -9.69 -10.56 57.07
N GLU A 561 -9.88 -10.28 58.36
CA GLU A 561 -9.17 -9.19 59.07
C GLU A 561 -7.67 -9.48 59.17
N VAL A 562 -7.31 -10.72 59.54
CA VAL A 562 -5.91 -11.17 59.58
C VAL A 562 -5.27 -11.09 58.20
N PHE A 563 -6.00 -11.42 57.13
CA PHE A 563 -5.50 -11.25 55.78
C PHE A 563 -5.34 -9.77 55.39
N SER A 564 -6.30 -8.90 55.76
CA SER A 564 -6.28 -7.46 55.43
C SER A 564 -4.99 -6.76 55.89
N ASP A 565 -4.52 -7.04 57.11
CA ASP A 565 -3.25 -6.51 57.63
C ASP A 565 -2.00 -7.10 56.94
N THR A 566 -2.10 -8.25 56.25
CA THR A 566 -0.98 -8.90 55.52
C THR A 566 -0.97 -8.65 54.01
N GLN A 567 -2.13 -8.41 53.39
CA GLN A 567 -2.30 -8.18 51.96
C GLN A 567 -1.33 -7.11 51.40
N PRO A 568 -1.07 -5.97 52.08
CA PRO A 568 -0.11 -4.98 51.57
C PRO A 568 1.34 -5.50 51.49
N LEU A 569 1.73 -6.45 52.34
CA LEU A 569 3.04 -7.08 52.28
C LEU A 569 3.11 -8.00 51.05
N ILE A 570 2.13 -8.89 50.91
CA ILE A 570 2.00 -9.88 49.82
C ILE A 570 2.03 -9.19 48.45
N ARG A 571 1.32 -8.08 48.28
CA ARG A 571 1.27 -7.33 47.02
C ARG A 571 2.61 -6.76 46.55
N SER A 572 3.61 -6.65 47.44
CA SER A 572 4.99 -6.24 47.08
C SER A 572 5.67 -7.23 46.13
N VAL A 573 5.22 -8.49 46.08
CA VAL A 573 5.77 -9.55 45.23
C VAL A 573 5.59 -9.22 43.74
N LEU A 574 4.42 -8.65 43.36
CA LEU A 574 4.13 -8.19 42.00
C LEU A 574 4.96 -6.95 41.57
N ASP A 575 5.65 -6.30 42.51
CA ASP A 575 6.56 -5.17 42.27
C ASP A 575 8.04 -5.63 42.20
N GLY A 576 8.30 -6.94 42.34
CA GLY A 576 9.62 -7.57 42.27
C GLY A 576 10.34 -7.72 43.61
N TYR A 577 9.64 -7.74 44.75
CA TYR A 577 10.26 -8.01 46.06
C TYR A 577 10.07 -9.46 46.49
N ASN A 578 11.05 -10.01 47.21
CA ASN A 578 10.86 -11.26 47.95
C ASN A 578 10.07 -10.99 49.24
N VAL A 579 9.15 -11.88 49.57
CA VAL A 579 8.29 -11.80 50.77
C VAL A 579 8.23 -13.17 51.43
N CYS A 580 8.29 -13.20 52.77
CA CYS A 580 8.18 -14.42 53.54
C CYS A 580 7.15 -14.25 54.66
N ILE A 581 6.22 -15.20 54.79
CA ILE A 581 5.21 -15.24 55.85
C ILE A 581 5.26 -16.62 56.49
N PHE A 582 5.60 -16.69 57.77
CA PHE A 582 5.72 -17.97 58.49
C PHE A 582 4.93 -17.98 59.80
N ALA A 583 4.21 -19.07 60.07
CA ALA A 583 3.51 -19.28 61.33
C ALA A 583 4.33 -20.12 62.31
N TYR A 584 4.43 -19.66 63.56
CA TYR A 584 5.23 -20.27 64.63
C TYR A 584 4.46 -20.34 65.96
N GLY A 585 4.76 -21.36 66.76
CA GLY A 585 4.11 -21.65 68.04
C GLY A 585 3.90 -23.16 68.23
N GLN A 586 3.39 -23.56 69.40
CA GLN A 586 3.19 -24.99 69.70
C GLN A 586 2.17 -25.68 68.77
N THR A 587 2.13 -27.00 68.77
CA THR A 587 1.03 -27.78 68.17
C THR A 587 -0.31 -27.43 68.85
N GLY A 588 -1.39 -27.42 68.06
CA GLY A 588 -2.72 -27.00 68.52
C GLY A 588 -2.90 -25.50 68.79
N SER A 589 -1.95 -24.63 68.43
CA SER A 589 -2.04 -23.17 68.66
C SER A 589 -2.80 -22.36 67.60
N GLY A 590 -2.87 -22.83 66.34
CA GLY A 590 -3.52 -22.10 65.23
C GLY A 590 -2.68 -21.83 63.97
N LYS A 591 -1.47 -22.41 63.86
CA LYS A 591 -0.57 -22.26 62.70
C LYS A 591 -1.25 -22.57 61.36
N THR A 592 -1.61 -23.83 61.12
CA THR A 592 -2.26 -24.27 59.88
C THR A 592 -3.64 -23.64 59.66
N TYR A 593 -4.38 -23.32 60.74
CA TYR A 593 -5.64 -22.57 60.66
C TYR A 593 -5.44 -21.14 60.13
N THR A 594 -4.31 -20.50 60.41
CA THR A 594 -4.00 -19.16 59.87
C THR A 594 -3.42 -19.25 58.46
N MET A 595 -2.55 -20.22 58.17
CA MET A 595 -1.93 -20.35 56.86
C MET A 595 -2.90 -20.94 55.82
N SER A 596 -3.45 -22.14 56.04
CA SER A 596 -4.39 -22.77 55.10
C SER A 596 -5.86 -22.42 55.39
N GLY A 597 -6.26 -22.33 56.65
CA GLY A 597 -7.66 -22.26 57.05
C GLY A 597 -8.22 -23.60 57.54
N PRO A 598 -9.43 -23.63 58.12
CA PRO A 598 -10.21 -24.87 58.23
C PRO A 598 -10.60 -25.38 56.84
N SER A 599 -10.89 -26.68 56.74
CA SER A 599 -11.20 -27.37 55.48
C SER A 599 -12.61 -27.07 54.96
N GLY A 600 -12.89 -25.83 54.59
CA GLY A 600 -14.14 -25.36 54.00
C GLY A 600 -14.01 -24.95 52.53
N PRO A 601 -15.06 -25.14 51.70
CA PRO A 601 -15.05 -24.73 50.30
C PRO A 601 -15.30 -23.23 50.09
N HIS A 602 -15.65 -22.48 51.15
CA HIS A 602 -16.05 -21.08 51.07
C HIS A 602 -14.87 -20.11 51.26
N GLU A 603 -14.88 -18.99 50.53
CA GLU A 603 -13.85 -17.95 50.64
C GLU A 603 -13.74 -17.31 52.04
N GLU A 604 -14.71 -17.51 52.93
CA GLU A 604 -14.66 -17.02 54.32
C GLU A 604 -13.70 -17.84 55.19
N ASP A 605 -13.63 -19.16 54.98
CA ASP A 605 -12.74 -20.07 55.71
C ASP A 605 -11.26 -19.88 55.34
N TRP A 606 -10.99 -19.51 54.08
CA TRP A 606 -9.65 -19.49 53.50
C TRP A 606 -8.61 -18.77 54.38
N GLY A 607 -7.51 -19.46 54.67
CA GLY A 607 -6.34 -18.87 55.33
C GLY A 607 -5.52 -17.97 54.40
N VAL A 608 -4.41 -17.47 54.94
CA VAL A 608 -3.51 -16.54 54.24
C VAL A 608 -3.01 -17.10 52.91
N ASN A 609 -2.78 -18.41 52.77
CA ASN A 609 -2.26 -19.05 51.56
C ASN A 609 -3.20 -18.84 50.35
N TYR A 610 -4.44 -19.32 50.46
CA TYR A 610 -5.43 -19.23 49.38
C TYR A 610 -5.79 -17.76 49.07
N ARG A 611 -5.96 -16.94 50.12
CA ARG A 611 -6.23 -15.50 49.95
C ARG A 611 -5.08 -14.76 49.28
N ALA A 612 -3.82 -15.06 49.63
CA ALA A 612 -2.65 -14.45 49.02
C ALA A 612 -2.58 -14.75 47.53
N LEU A 613 -2.78 -16.01 47.14
CA LEU A 613 -2.78 -16.44 45.76
C LEU A 613 -3.94 -15.79 44.97
N ASN A 614 -5.18 -15.86 45.47
CA ASN A 614 -6.34 -15.22 44.83
C ASN A 614 -6.13 -13.69 44.66
N ASP A 615 -5.59 -13.00 45.67
CA ASP A 615 -5.29 -11.57 45.61
C ASP A 615 -4.20 -11.24 44.56
N LEU A 616 -3.14 -12.04 44.49
CA LEU A 616 -2.09 -11.90 43.49
C LEU A 616 -2.62 -12.12 42.07
N PHE A 617 -3.49 -13.11 41.84
CA PHE A 617 -4.13 -13.33 40.54
C PHE A 617 -5.02 -12.17 40.15
N ASN A 618 -5.96 -11.77 41.00
CA ASN A 618 -6.83 -10.62 40.73
C ASN A 618 -6.04 -9.32 40.49
N LEU A 619 -4.98 -9.05 41.26
CA LEU A 619 -4.16 -7.86 41.07
C LEU A 619 -3.26 -7.94 39.80
N SER A 620 -2.76 -9.12 39.43
CA SER A 620 -2.02 -9.31 38.17
C SER A 620 -2.92 -9.10 36.95
N GLN A 621 -4.16 -9.59 36.98
CA GLN A 621 -5.16 -9.37 35.93
C GLN A 621 -5.50 -7.88 35.79
N ASN A 622 -5.73 -7.18 36.90
CA ASN A 622 -5.96 -5.72 36.91
C ASN A 622 -4.76 -4.90 36.41
N ARG A 623 -3.53 -5.42 36.52
CA ARG A 623 -2.29 -4.77 36.05
C ARG A 623 -1.86 -5.19 34.63
N ARG A 624 -2.55 -6.14 34.00
CA ARG A 624 -2.18 -6.85 32.76
C ARG A 624 -1.97 -5.95 31.53
N SER A 625 -2.51 -4.73 31.54
CA SER A 625 -2.29 -3.68 30.53
C SER A 625 -0.93 -2.96 30.65
N SER A 626 -0.21 -3.15 31.76
CA SER A 626 1.06 -2.47 32.06
C SER A 626 2.23 -3.43 32.31
N ILE A 627 1.96 -4.59 32.93
CA ILE A 627 2.93 -5.62 33.25
C ILE A 627 2.30 -6.98 32.90
N MET A 628 2.98 -7.78 32.09
CA MET A 628 2.64 -9.18 31.87
C MET A 628 3.23 -10.02 33.00
N TYR A 629 2.45 -10.93 33.58
CA TYR A 629 2.88 -11.78 34.69
C TYR A 629 2.77 -13.26 34.31
N GLU A 630 3.84 -14.00 34.58
CA GLU A 630 3.87 -15.46 34.65
C GLU A 630 3.95 -15.84 36.14
N VAL A 631 3.12 -16.80 36.57
CA VAL A 631 3.10 -17.26 37.97
C VAL A 631 3.24 -18.78 37.99
N ALA A 632 4.10 -19.29 38.88
CA ALA A 632 4.26 -20.71 39.13
C ALA A 632 4.27 -21.00 40.65
N VAL A 633 3.77 -22.15 41.04
CA VAL A 633 3.71 -22.60 42.45
C VAL A 633 4.54 -23.86 42.63
N GLN A 634 5.28 -23.91 43.74
CA GLN A 634 6.05 -25.04 44.24
C GLN A 634 5.62 -25.29 45.69
N MET A 635 5.44 -26.54 46.12
CA MET A 635 5.10 -26.85 47.51
C MET A 635 5.93 -28.04 48.00
N VAL A 636 6.64 -27.85 49.12
CA VAL A 636 7.54 -28.86 49.69
C VAL A 636 7.28 -29.10 51.17
N GLU A 637 7.52 -30.34 51.59
CA GLU A 637 7.61 -30.75 52.99
C GLU A 637 9.09 -30.79 53.42
N ILE A 638 9.40 -30.23 54.59
CA ILE A 638 10.67 -30.46 55.29
C ILE A 638 10.36 -31.28 56.55
N TYR A 639 10.77 -32.54 56.54
CA TYR A 639 10.58 -33.52 57.60
C TYR A 639 11.91 -34.24 57.83
N ASN A 640 12.30 -34.47 59.10
CA ASN A 640 13.52 -35.20 59.45
C ASN A 640 14.82 -34.70 58.76
N GLU A 641 14.95 -33.39 58.51
CA GLU A 641 16.05 -32.78 57.72
C GLU A 641 16.18 -33.28 56.26
N GLN A 642 15.13 -33.90 55.72
CA GLN A 642 14.93 -34.20 54.31
C GLN A 642 13.97 -33.17 53.68
N VAL A 643 14.07 -32.98 52.36
CA VAL A 643 13.14 -32.14 51.58
C VAL A 643 12.42 -33.02 50.57
N ARG A 644 11.09 -32.95 50.57
CA ARG A 644 10.17 -33.72 49.74
C ARG A 644 9.25 -32.80 48.94
N ASP A 645 9.05 -33.08 47.66
CA ASP A 645 8.02 -32.44 46.83
C ASP A 645 6.62 -32.96 47.21
N LEU A 646 5.64 -32.05 47.29
CA LEU A 646 4.23 -32.35 47.54
C LEU A 646 3.34 -32.24 46.29
N LEU A 647 3.87 -31.76 45.15
CA LEU A 647 3.13 -31.58 43.89
C LEU A 647 3.58 -32.56 42.78
N THR A 648 4.38 -33.58 43.10
CA THR A 648 4.69 -34.66 42.17
C THR A 648 3.46 -35.53 41.92
N ASN A 649 2.88 -35.47 40.72
CA ASN A 649 1.65 -36.21 40.36
C ASN A 649 1.86 -37.70 40.03
N ASP A 650 3.11 -38.17 39.99
CA ASP A 650 3.44 -39.49 39.48
C ASP A 650 3.31 -40.55 40.58
N VAL A 651 2.24 -41.36 40.52
CA VAL A 651 1.86 -42.35 41.56
C VAL A 651 2.98 -43.37 41.83
N PHE A 652 3.77 -43.71 40.80
CA PHE A 652 4.93 -44.59 40.95
C PHE A 652 6.02 -43.94 41.82
N TRP A 653 6.29 -42.65 41.62
CA TRP A 653 7.23 -41.89 42.45
C TRP A 653 6.70 -41.60 43.84
N ILE A 654 5.40 -41.32 44.02
CA ILE A 654 4.79 -41.17 45.35
C ILE A 654 5.00 -42.45 46.18
N LEU A 655 4.79 -43.62 45.58
CA LEU A 655 5.04 -44.91 46.23
C LEU A 655 6.54 -45.15 46.47
N ALA A 656 7.41 -44.89 45.49
CA ALA A 656 8.86 -45.06 45.66
C ALA A 656 9.44 -44.14 46.75
N ILE A 657 8.99 -42.88 46.84
CA ILE A 657 9.39 -41.93 47.87
C ILE A 657 8.84 -42.36 49.25
N CYS A 658 7.60 -42.89 49.33
CA CYS A 658 7.03 -43.37 50.58
C CYS A 658 7.63 -44.70 51.09
N PHE A 659 8.19 -45.55 50.24
CA PHE A 659 8.66 -46.90 50.62
C PHE A 659 10.17 -47.14 50.51
N LEU A 660 10.93 -46.32 49.77
CA LEU A 660 12.38 -46.51 49.57
C LEU A 660 13.26 -45.31 49.97
N ASP A 661 12.69 -44.22 50.48
CA ASP A 661 13.40 -43.01 50.95
C ASP A 661 14.33 -42.36 49.88
N LEU A 662 14.07 -42.67 48.60
CA LEU A 662 15.09 -42.72 47.55
C LEU A 662 15.42 -41.38 46.86
N HIS A 663 14.75 -40.28 47.21
CA HIS A 663 14.89 -39.01 46.47
C HIS A 663 14.76 -37.75 47.35
N THR A 664 15.73 -37.55 48.25
CA THR A 664 15.89 -36.28 48.98
C THR A 664 16.37 -35.17 48.04
N LEU A 665 15.63 -34.05 47.96
CA LEU A 665 15.93 -32.97 47.03
C LEU A 665 17.14 -32.12 47.46
N GLY A 666 17.84 -31.55 46.47
CA GLY A 666 18.91 -30.59 46.69
C GLY A 666 18.38 -29.25 47.21
N ILE A 667 19.17 -28.59 48.06
CA ILE A 667 19.03 -27.15 48.31
C ILE A 667 20.32 -26.49 47.83
N MET A 668 20.21 -25.49 46.95
CA MET A 668 21.37 -24.73 46.49
C MET A 668 21.58 -23.51 47.40
N SER A 669 22.69 -23.51 48.14
CA SER A 669 23.07 -22.42 49.07
C SER A 669 23.67 -21.18 48.35
N THR A 670 23.73 -21.20 47.02
CA THR A 670 24.24 -20.13 46.16
C THR A 670 23.15 -19.63 45.21
N SER A 671 22.99 -18.31 45.13
CA SER A 671 22.00 -17.65 44.28
C SER A 671 22.29 -17.86 42.79
N GLN A 672 21.56 -18.77 42.15
CA GLN A 672 21.36 -18.72 40.71
C GLN A 672 20.56 -17.45 40.33
N PRO A 673 20.70 -16.91 39.10
CA PRO A 673 19.89 -15.77 38.63
C PRO A 673 18.38 -16.02 38.69
N ASN A 674 17.96 -17.30 38.70
CA ASN A 674 16.56 -17.68 38.86
C ASN A 674 16.02 -17.60 40.31
N GLY A 675 16.84 -17.30 41.32
CA GLY A 675 16.37 -17.10 42.71
C GLY A 675 15.69 -18.30 43.39
N LEU A 676 15.78 -19.50 42.81
CA LEU A 676 15.14 -20.72 43.31
C LEU A 676 15.93 -21.30 44.50
N ALA A 677 15.23 -21.58 45.60
CA ALA A 677 15.83 -22.23 46.78
C ALA A 677 15.92 -23.76 46.61
N VAL A 678 14.90 -24.37 46.03
CA VAL A 678 14.80 -25.81 45.74
C VAL A 678 14.54 -25.97 44.24
N PRO A 679 15.58 -25.95 43.37
CA PRO A 679 15.40 -26.01 41.92
C PRO A 679 14.88 -27.37 41.43
N ASP A 680 15.04 -28.43 42.22
CA ASP A 680 14.69 -29.81 41.85
C ASP A 680 13.23 -30.19 42.17
N ALA A 681 12.47 -29.35 42.90
CA ALA A 681 11.06 -29.58 43.21
C ALA A 681 10.15 -29.04 42.09
N SER A 682 9.07 -29.75 41.78
CA SER A 682 8.20 -29.38 40.65
C SER A 682 7.60 -27.98 40.79
N MET A 683 7.68 -27.21 39.70
CA MET A 683 7.01 -25.91 39.56
C MET A 683 5.85 -26.04 38.60
N HIS A 684 4.64 -25.78 39.09
CA HIS A 684 3.41 -25.87 38.31
C HIS A 684 2.97 -24.45 37.91
N PRO A 685 2.85 -24.14 36.61
CA PRO A 685 2.34 -22.85 36.17
C PRO A 685 0.86 -22.72 36.53
N VAL A 686 0.46 -21.53 36.96
CA VAL A 686 -0.89 -21.25 37.46
C VAL A 686 -1.45 -19.98 36.79
N THR A 687 -2.71 -20.07 36.37
CA THR A 687 -3.40 -19.10 35.51
C THR A 687 -4.75 -18.63 36.05
N SER A 688 -5.39 -19.46 36.87
CA SER A 688 -6.68 -19.23 37.52
C SER A 688 -6.60 -19.42 39.05
N THR A 689 -7.67 -19.05 39.76
CA THR A 689 -7.78 -19.33 41.22
C THR A 689 -8.16 -20.80 41.46
N GLU A 690 -8.81 -21.43 40.49
CA GLU A 690 -9.16 -22.85 40.46
C GLU A 690 -7.91 -23.74 40.38
N ASP A 691 -6.93 -23.39 39.55
CA ASP A 691 -5.63 -24.08 39.44
C ASP A 691 -4.92 -24.13 40.81
N VAL A 692 -5.03 -23.03 41.58
CA VAL A 692 -4.47 -22.91 42.93
C VAL A 692 -5.19 -23.81 43.92
N LEU A 693 -6.53 -23.85 43.88
CA LEU A 693 -7.32 -24.68 44.78
C LEU A 693 -6.99 -26.16 44.58
N GLU A 694 -6.85 -26.60 43.33
CA GLU A 694 -6.45 -27.98 42.99
C GLU A 694 -5.02 -28.30 43.47
N LEU A 695 -4.02 -27.47 43.15
CA LEU A 695 -2.63 -27.72 43.57
C LEU A 695 -2.46 -27.72 45.10
N MET A 696 -3.14 -26.82 45.81
CA MET A 696 -3.10 -26.77 47.27
C MET A 696 -3.78 -27.98 47.91
N ASP A 697 -4.90 -28.46 47.34
CA ASP A 697 -5.58 -29.68 47.78
C ASP A 697 -4.72 -30.93 47.52
N ILE A 698 -4.08 -31.05 46.34
CA ILE A 698 -3.09 -32.10 46.04
C ILE A 698 -1.94 -32.09 47.07
N GLY A 699 -1.34 -30.92 47.32
CA GLY A 699 -0.23 -30.79 48.26
C GLY A 699 -0.61 -31.11 49.71
N LEU A 700 -1.81 -30.70 50.15
CA LEU A 700 -2.33 -31.05 51.47
C LEU A 700 -2.71 -32.53 51.59
N LYS A 701 -3.29 -33.14 50.55
CA LYS A 701 -3.53 -34.60 50.48
C LYS A 701 -2.23 -35.38 50.55
N ASN A 702 -1.19 -34.98 49.82
CA ASN A 702 0.12 -35.62 49.86
C ASN A 702 0.80 -35.49 51.23
N ARG A 703 0.68 -34.33 51.91
CA ARG A 703 1.12 -34.14 53.31
C ARG A 703 0.34 -35.03 54.28
N ALA A 704 -0.97 -35.22 54.05
CA ALA A 704 -1.84 -36.06 54.87
C ALA A 704 -1.63 -37.58 54.64
N ILE A 705 -1.35 -38.03 53.41
CA ILE A 705 -1.02 -39.43 53.10
C ILE A 705 0.29 -39.86 53.79
N GLY A 706 1.22 -38.92 53.99
CA GLY A 706 2.42 -39.15 54.82
C GLY A 706 2.13 -39.36 56.31
N ALA A 707 0.93 -39.00 56.80
CA ALA A 707 0.50 -39.09 58.20
C ALA A 707 -0.31 -40.37 58.44
N THR A 708 0.38 -41.51 58.60
CA THR A 708 -0.28 -42.74 59.05
C THR A 708 -0.85 -42.58 60.46
N ALA A 709 -1.91 -43.32 60.81
CA ALA A 709 -2.67 -43.14 62.06
C ALA A 709 -1.88 -43.33 63.38
N LEU A 710 -0.59 -43.69 63.31
CA LEU A 710 0.34 -43.74 64.44
C LEU A 710 1.17 -42.46 64.63
N ASN A 711 1.22 -41.54 63.66
CA ASN A 711 2.05 -40.34 63.70
C ASN A 711 1.26 -39.12 63.15
N GLU A 712 0.99 -38.13 64.00
CA GLU A 712 0.35 -36.85 63.65
C GLU A 712 1.30 -35.92 62.88
N ARG A 713 1.80 -36.39 61.72
CA ARG A 713 2.93 -35.81 60.97
C ARG A 713 2.75 -34.35 60.56
N SER A 714 1.50 -33.90 60.35
CA SER A 714 1.19 -32.49 60.05
C SER A 714 1.68 -31.51 61.11
N SER A 715 1.73 -31.94 62.39
CA SER A 715 2.31 -31.16 63.49
C SER A 715 3.85 -31.17 63.52
N ARG A 716 4.47 -32.06 62.74
CA ARG A 716 5.89 -32.48 62.83
C ARG A 716 6.70 -32.23 61.57
N SER A 717 6.09 -31.73 60.51
CA SER A 717 6.79 -31.31 59.30
C SER A 717 6.49 -29.85 58.97
N HIS A 718 7.50 -29.13 58.48
CA HIS A 718 7.30 -27.77 57.95
C HIS A 718 6.80 -27.89 56.52
N SER A 719 5.73 -27.16 56.19
CA SER A 719 5.27 -27.03 54.80
C SER A 719 5.68 -25.65 54.28
N VAL A 720 6.33 -25.61 53.13
CA VAL A 720 6.70 -24.38 52.42
C VAL A 720 5.98 -24.37 51.07
N VAL A 721 5.01 -23.47 50.90
CA VAL A 721 4.47 -23.10 49.58
C VAL A 721 5.29 -21.90 49.10
N THR A 722 5.85 -21.99 47.90
CA THR A 722 6.52 -20.86 47.25
C THR A 722 5.78 -20.48 45.97
N VAL A 723 5.44 -19.20 45.85
CA VAL A 723 4.87 -18.61 44.63
C VAL A 723 5.95 -17.81 43.93
N HIS A 724 6.32 -18.25 42.73
CA HIS A 724 7.28 -17.58 41.86
C HIS A 724 6.52 -16.67 40.88
N VAL A 725 6.78 -15.36 40.96
CA VAL A 725 6.12 -14.34 40.14
C VAL A 725 7.16 -13.70 39.23
N ARG A 726 7.02 -13.89 37.92
CA ARG A 726 7.85 -13.29 36.89
C ARG A 726 7.05 -12.24 36.13
N GLY A 727 7.31 -10.97 36.41
CA GLY A 727 6.71 -9.85 35.70
C GLY A 727 7.59 -9.38 34.53
N LYS A 728 6.98 -8.82 33.50
CA LYS A 728 7.65 -8.09 32.42
C LYS A 728 6.88 -6.80 32.14
N ASP A 729 7.50 -5.66 32.43
CA ASP A 729 6.92 -4.34 32.18
C ASP A 729 6.80 -4.10 30.67
N LEU A 730 5.60 -3.79 30.19
CA LEU A 730 5.29 -3.70 28.77
C LEU A 730 5.79 -2.40 28.12
N LYS A 731 6.13 -1.37 28.92
CA LYS A 731 6.65 -0.08 28.44
C LYS A 731 8.19 -0.05 28.41
N THR A 732 8.83 -0.69 29.39
CA THR A 732 10.30 -0.65 29.57
C THR A 732 11.01 -1.95 29.17
N GLY A 733 10.28 -3.06 29.09
CA GLY A 733 10.81 -4.40 28.84
C GLY A 733 11.56 -5.03 30.02
N ILE A 734 11.63 -4.34 31.17
CA ILE A 734 12.40 -4.75 32.34
C ILE A 734 11.70 -5.97 33.02
N PRO A 735 12.44 -7.05 33.32
CA PRO A 735 11.91 -8.17 34.09
C PRO A 735 11.79 -7.83 35.58
N LEU A 736 10.84 -8.48 36.25
CA LEU A 736 10.56 -8.41 37.69
C LEU A 736 10.47 -9.84 38.22
N HIS A 737 11.00 -10.13 39.40
CA HIS A 737 11.02 -11.46 40.00
C HIS A 737 10.72 -11.36 41.49
N GLY A 738 9.50 -11.72 41.88
CA GLY A 738 9.11 -11.81 43.29
C GLY A 738 8.90 -13.26 43.69
N ASN A 739 9.50 -13.68 44.80
CA ASN A 739 9.15 -14.94 45.46
C ASN A 739 8.31 -14.65 46.71
N LEU A 740 7.14 -15.29 46.83
CA LEU A 740 6.38 -15.35 48.07
C LEU A 740 6.59 -16.72 48.72
N HIS A 741 7.21 -16.75 49.90
CA HIS A 741 7.33 -17.97 50.71
C HIS A 741 6.26 -17.96 51.82
N LEU A 742 5.36 -18.93 51.80
CA LEU A 742 4.29 -19.15 52.77
C LEU A 742 4.60 -20.43 53.57
N VAL A 743 4.84 -20.30 54.87
CA VAL A 743 5.41 -21.38 55.69
C VAL A 743 4.53 -21.72 56.89
N ASP A 744 4.08 -22.98 56.94
CA ASP A 744 3.45 -23.58 58.11
C ASP A 744 4.51 -24.43 58.83
N LEU A 745 5.14 -23.89 59.88
CA LEU A 745 6.20 -24.59 60.62
C LEU A 745 5.62 -25.73 61.47
N ALA A 746 6.49 -26.64 61.90
CA ALA A 746 6.18 -27.67 62.89
C ALA A 746 5.92 -27.09 64.30
N GLY A 747 5.49 -27.93 65.25
CA GLY A 747 5.36 -27.61 66.67
C GLY A 747 6.66 -27.10 67.31
N SER A 748 6.57 -26.04 68.10
CA SER A 748 7.69 -25.45 68.85
C SER A 748 7.81 -25.97 70.30
N GLU A 749 7.04 -26.98 70.66
CA GLU A 749 7.03 -27.61 71.98
C GLU A 749 8.29 -28.46 72.25
N ARG A 750 8.69 -28.50 73.52
CA ARG A 750 9.91 -29.20 73.95
C ARG A 750 9.72 -30.70 74.09
N VAL A 751 10.73 -31.44 73.66
CA VAL A 751 10.82 -32.90 73.79
C VAL A 751 10.71 -33.36 75.26
N ASP A 752 11.21 -32.55 76.20
CA ASP A 752 11.22 -32.76 77.66
C ASP A 752 9.84 -33.07 78.28
N ARG A 753 8.75 -32.70 77.59
CA ARG A 753 7.36 -32.93 78.00
C ARG A 753 6.71 -34.17 77.35
N SER A 754 7.44 -34.89 76.49
CA SER A 754 6.95 -36.06 75.77
C SER A 754 7.59 -37.35 76.31
N GLU A 755 6.77 -38.37 76.57
CA GLU A 755 7.22 -39.73 76.93
C GLU A 755 7.75 -40.52 75.70
N ALA A 756 8.38 -39.81 74.75
CA ALA A 756 8.80 -40.34 73.47
C ALA A 756 10.09 -41.17 73.59
N THR A 757 10.03 -42.43 73.17
CA THR A 757 11.17 -43.35 73.15
C THR A 757 11.43 -43.87 71.73
N GLY A 758 12.63 -44.41 71.49
CA GLY A 758 13.03 -44.93 70.18
C GLY A 758 13.08 -43.85 69.10
N ASP A 759 12.65 -44.18 67.88
CA ASP A 759 12.76 -43.28 66.73
C ASP A 759 11.86 -42.03 66.82
N ARG A 760 10.78 -42.06 67.61
CA ARG A 760 9.99 -40.86 67.94
C ARG A 760 10.78 -39.81 68.72
N LEU A 761 11.80 -40.23 69.49
CA LEU A 761 12.70 -39.29 70.16
C LEU A 761 13.65 -38.62 69.16
N LYS A 762 14.17 -39.38 68.18
CA LYS A 762 15.00 -38.83 67.07
C LYS A 762 14.18 -37.85 66.23
N GLU A 763 12.96 -38.23 65.86
CA GLU A 763 11.99 -37.39 65.14
C GLU A 763 11.78 -36.05 65.87
N ALA A 764 11.45 -36.09 67.17
CA ALA A 764 11.28 -34.90 68.01
C ALA A 764 12.56 -34.03 68.14
N GLN A 765 13.75 -34.66 68.14
CA GLN A 765 15.03 -33.97 68.09
C GLN A 765 15.30 -33.31 66.73
N HIS A 766 14.99 -33.96 65.60
CA HIS A 766 15.18 -33.39 64.26
C HIS A 766 14.22 -32.21 64.00
N ILE A 767 12.98 -32.28 64.49
CA ILE A 767 12.04 -31.14 64.48
C ILE A 767 12.64 -29.95 65.26
N ASN A 768 13.01 -30.18 66.52
CA ASN A 768 13.57 -29.13 67.36
C ASN A 768 14.94 -28.63 66.87
N LYS A 769 15.75 -29.43 66.16
CA LYS A 769 16.98 -28.99 65.49
C LYS A 769 16.70 -27.87 64.50
N SER A 770 15.70 -28.05 63.62
CA SER A 770 15.36 -27.07 62.59
C SER A 770 14.84 -25.74 63.16
N LEU A 771 14.04 -25.79 64.23
CA LEU A 771 13.57 -24.59 64.94
C LEU A 771 14.65 -23.94 65.81
N SER A 772 15.58 -24.72 66.36
CA SER A 772 16.76 -24.20 67.08
C SER A 772 17.70 -23.49 66.13
N ALA A 773 18.00 -24.08 64.96
CA ALA A 773 18.79 -23.45 63.91
C ALA A 773 18.16 -22.13 63.40
N LEU A 774 16.82 -22.08 63.28
CA LEU A 774 16.09 -20.83 62.99
C LEU A 774 16.30 -19.79 64.11
N GLY A 775 16.31 -20.22 65.38
CA GLY A 775 16.66 -19.39 66.52
C GLY A 775 18.10 -18.88 66.48
N ASP A 776 19.08 -19.72 66.15
CA ASP A 776 20.50 -19.36 65.99
C ASP A 776 20.69 -18.32 64.88
N VAL A 777 19.99 -18.50 63.76
CA VAL A 777 19.98 -17.56 62.62
C VAL A 777 19.38 -16.21 63.05
N ILE A 778 18.21 -16.19 63.68
CA ILE A 778 17.57 -14.97 64.20
C ILE A 778 18.47 -14.27 65.24
N PHE A 779 19.13 -15.01 66.12
CA PHE A 779 20.02 -14.47 67.14
C PHE A 779 21.30 -13.86 66.52
N ALA A 780 21.92 -14.55 65.56
CA ALA A 780 23.06 -14.03 64.82
C ALA A 780 22.71 -12.76 64.03
N LEU A 781 21.51 -12.69 63.46
CA LEU A 781 20.99 -11.51 62.76
C LEU A 781 20.71 -10.35 63.72
N ALA A 782 20.10 -10.61 64.89
CA ALA A 782 19.88 -9.61 65.93
C ALA A 782 21.21 -9.00 66.43
N GLN A 783 22.25 -9.82 66.57
CA GLN A 783 23.61 -9.39 66.94
C GLN A 783 24.42 -8.79 65.78
N LYS A 784 23.86 -8.74 64.56
CA LYS A 784 24.54 -8.30 63.33
C LYS A 784 25.88 -9.02 63.09
N SER A 785 25.90 -10.33 63.40
CA SER A 785 27.06 -11.21 63.24
C SER A 785 27.53 -11.28 61.77
N PRO A 786 28.84 -11.25 61.48
CA PRO A 786 29.36 -11.42 60.12
C PRO A 786 29.15 -12.83 59.56
N HIS A 787 28.89 -13.83 60.42
CA HIS A 787 28.52 -15.18 60.01
C HIS A 787 27.16 -15.55 60.61
N VAL A 788 26.19 -15.85 59.74
CA VAL A 788 24.84 -16.27 60.11
C VAL A 788 24.68 -17.75 59.71
N PRO A 789 24.31 -18.66 60.65
CA PRO A 789 24.45 -20.10 60.46
C PRO A 789 23.30 -20.75 59.66
N TYR A 790 22.94 -20.18 58.50
CA TYR A 790 21.85 -20.68 57.64
C TYR A 790 21.96 -22.17 57.28
N ARG A 791 23.18 -22.72 57.26
CA ARG A 791 23.42 -24.13 56.92
C ARG A 791 23.05 -25.12 58.01
N ASN A 792 22.78 -24.70 59.25
CA ASN A 792 22.51 -25.60 60.39
C ASN A 792 21.27 -26.50 60.20
N SER A 793 20.28 -26.07 59.40
CA SER A 793 19.12 -26.89 59.03
C SER A 793 18.73 -26.71 57.56
N LYS A 794 17.98 -27.67 57.00
CA LYS A 794 17.37 -27.50 55.66
C LYS A 794 16.39 -26.33 55.62
N LEU A 795 15.59 -26.14 56.67
CA LEU A 795 14.65 -25.02 56.80
C LEU A 795 15.36 -23.67 56.67
N THR A 796 16.46 -23.46 57.39
CA THR A 796 17.23 -22.21 57.34
C THR A 796 18.00 -22.01 56.03
N GLN A 797 18.26 -23.08 55.27
CA GLN A 797 18.80 -22.97 53.91
C GLN A 797 17.72 -22.50 52.91
N VAL A 798 16.49 -23.05 52.97
CA VAL A 798 15.35 -22.57 52.14
C VAL A 798 15.04 -21.10 52.46
N LEU A 799 15.02 -20.74 53.74
CA LEU A 799 14.71 -19.38 54.19
C LEU A 799 15.91 -18.42 54.14
N GLN A 800 17.05 -18.81 53.58
CA GLN A 800 18.24 -17.95 53.49
C GLN A 800 17.97 -16.65 52.69
N SER A 801 17.22 -16.74 51.58
CA SER A 801 16.77 -15.58 50.79
C SER A 801 15.79 -14.67 51.57
N SER A 802 14.98 -15.27 52.44
CA SER A 802 13.91 -14.63 53.21
C SER A 802 14.41 -13.92 54.47
N LEU A 803 15.50 -14.42 55.06
CA LEU A 803 16.08 -13.92 56.30
C LEU A 803 17.43 -13.22 56.08
N GLY A 804 17.96 -13.21 54.85
CA GLY A 804 19.24 -12.61 54.46
C GLY A 804 19.20 -11.12 54.09
N GLY A 805 18.21 -10.37 54.56
CA GLY A 805 18.14 -8.91 54.38
C GLY A 805 17.79 -8.40 52.99
N GLN A 806 17.16 -9.23 52.14
CA GLN A 806 16.68 -8.83 50.81
C GLN A 806 15.16 -8.99 50.64
N ALA A 807 14.48 -9.57 51.62
CA ALA A 807 13.04 -9.85 51.61
C ALA A 807 12.30 -9.08 52.72
N LYS A 808 10.98 -8.91 52.54
CA LYS A 808 10.08 -8.35 53.56
C LYS A 808 9.39 -9.51 54.28
N THR A 809 9.59 -9.64 55.59
CA THR A 809 9.25 -10.86 56.33
C THR A 809 8.22 -10.60 57.42
N LEU A 810 7.31 -11.57 57.61
CA LEU A 810 6.27 -11.55 58.63
C LEU A 810 6.25 -12.88 59.39
N MET A 811 6.36 -12.80 60.71
CA MET A 811 6.13 -13.89 61.63
C MET A 811 4.72 -13.80 62.21
N PHE A 812 3.92 -14.84 62.00
CA PHE A 812 2.71 -15.10 62.78
C PHE A 812 3.06 -15.87 64.05
N VAL A 813 2.70 -15.31 65.21
CA VAL A 813 2.92 -15.89 66.54
C VAL A 813 1.59 -16.45 67.04
N GLN A 814 1.47 -17.77 67.14
CA GLN A 814 0.21 -18.45 67.41
C GLN A 814 0.16 -18.91 68.87
N LEU A 815 -0.85 -18.45 69.62
CA LEU A 815 -0.98 -18.71 71.06
C LEU A 815 -2.25 -19.48 71.42
N ASN A 816 -2.11 -20.46 72.32
CA ASN A 816 -3.22 -21.09 73.02
C ASN A 816 -3.45 -20.33 74.34
N PRO A 817 -4.63 -19.74 74.59
CA PRO A 817 -4.89 -18.97 75.81
C PRO A 817 -4.96 -19.82 77.09
N ASP A 818 -5.02 -21.16 76.98
CA ASP A 818 -5.13 -22.11 78.08
C ASP A 818 -3.92 -22.11 79.04
N VAL A 819 -4.22 -22.14 80.34
CA VAL A 819 -3.26 -22.25 81.46
C VAL A 819 -2.27 -23.41 81.29
N ASN A 820 -2.73 -24.55 80.76
CA ASN A 820 -1.87 -25.72 80.54
C ASN A 820 -0.74 -25.47 79.52
N SER A 821 -0.95 -24.49 78.63
CA SER A 821 -0.04 -24.05 77.56
C SER A 821 0.82 -22.84 77.95
N TYR A 822 0.82 -22.40 79.21
CA TYR A 822 1.58 -21.23 79.67
C TYR A 822 3.08 -21.31 79.37
N SER A 823 3.72 -22.48 79.57
CA SER A 823 5.17 -22.65 79.37
C SER A 823 5.60 -22.49 77.90
N GLU A 824 4.82 -23.07 76.98
CA GLU A 824 5.12 -23.04 75.56
C GLU A 824 4.74 -21.68 74.96
N SER A 825 3.61 -21.10 75.39
CA SER A 825 3.18 -19.76 74.97
C SER A 825 4.15 -18.68 75.46
N LEU A 826 4.66 -18.77 76.69
CA LEU A 826 5.73 -17.88 77.18
C LEU A 826 7.04 -18.05 76.40
N SER A 827 7.39 -19.28 76.00
CA SER A 827 8.58 -19.54 75.18
C SER A 827 8.41 -18.98 73.76
N THR A 828 7.21 -19.11 73.20
CA THR A 828 6.79 -18.59 71.89
C THR A 828 6.84 -17.05 71.88
N LEU A 829 6.32 -16.40 72.92
CA LEU A 829 6.35 -14.95 73.10
C LEU A 829 7.78 -14.41 73.23
N LYS A 830 8.64 -15.04 74.03
CA LYS A 830 10.08 -14.67 74.14
C LYS A 830 10.86 -14.88 72.84
N PHE A 831 10.47 -15.87 72.02
CA PHE A 831 11.07 -16.04 70.69
C PHE A 831 10.65 -14.88 69.78
N ALA A 832 9.36 -14.58 69.73
CA ALA A 832 8.79 -13.48 68.94
C ALA A 832 9.34 -12.09 69.32
N GLU A 833 9.53 -11.83 70.61
CA GLU A 833 10.15 -10.62 71.16
C GLU A 833 11.56 -10.39 70.57
N ARG A 834 12.39 -11.45 70.49
CA ARG A 834 13.72 -11.37 69.86
C ARG A 834 13.65 -11.18 68.35
N VAL A 835 12.71 -11.84 67.67
CA VAL A 835 12.48 -11.67 66.22
C VAL A 835 12.10 -10.22 65.90
N SER A 836 11.28 -9.58 66.74
CA SER A 836 10.86 -8.19 66.58
C SER A 836 11.99 -7.16 66.72
N GLY A 837 13.16 -7.57 67.23
CA GLY A 837 14.36 -6.72 67.35
C GLY A 837 15.34 -6.82 66.17
N VAL A 838 15.03 -7.60 65.12
CA VAL A 838 15.97 -7.84 64.01
C VAL A 838 15.83 -6.81 62.89
N GLU A 839 16.83 -5.94 62.76
CA GLU A 839 16.94 -4.96 61.67
C GLU A 839 17.57 -5.55 60.40
N LEU A 840 16.76 -6.22 59.57
CA LEU A 840 17.23 -6.87 58.32
C LEU A 840 17.71 -5.92 57.19
N GLY A 841 17.78 -4.60 57.40
CA GLY A 841 18.12 -3.63 56.35
C GLY A 841 17.04 -3.50 55.26
N ALA A 842 17.17 -2.50 54.39
CA ALA A 842 16.16 -2.21 53.37
C ALA A 842 16.08 -3.32 52.30
N ALA A 843 14.90 -3.94 52.18
CA ALA A 843 14.64 -4.99 51.20
C ALA A 843 14.86 -4.50 49.75
N ARG A 844 15.36 -5.37 48.88
CA ARG A 844 15.74 -5.02 47.52
C ARG A 844 14.80 -5.66 46.50
N SER A 845 14.24 -4.86 45.60
CA SER A 845 13.52 -5.40 44.45
C SER A 845 14.50 -5.98 43.44
N SER A 846 14.17 -7.11 42.82
CA SER A 846 14.90 -7.80 41.76
C SER A 846 14.90 -7.06 40.40
N LYS A 847 14.81 -5.73 40.42
CA LYS A 847 14.89 -4.88 39.23
C LYS A 847 16.35 -4.81 38.79
N GLU A 848 16.82 -5.91 38.23
CA GLU A 848 18.11 -5.96 37.56
C GLU A 848 18.12 -4.90 36.46
N GLY A 849 19.09 -3.98 36.53
CA GLY A 849 19.35 -3.08 35.42
C GLY A 849 19.64 -3.91 34.17
N ARG A 850 19.21 -3.44 32.98
CA ARG A 850 19.39 -4.16 31.72
C ARG A 850 20.84 -4.62 31.54
N ASP A 851 21.77 -3.73 31.88
CA ASP A 851 23.22 -3.90 31.89
C ASP A 851 23.67 -5.09 32.76
N VAL A 852 23.06 -5.31 33.93
CA VAL A 852 23.38 -6.43 34.84
C VAL A 852 22.95 -7.76 34.24
N ARG A 853 21.73 -7.83 33.68
CA ARG A 853 21.25 -9.02 32.99
C ARG A 853 22.06 -9.31 31.73
N GLU A 854 22.40 -8.29 30.95
CA GLU A 854 23.23 -8.45 29.76
C GLU A 854 24.62 -9.00 30.12
N LEU A 855 25.25 -8.49 31.19
CA LEU A 855 26.46 -9.09 31.76
C LEU A 855 26.25 -10.54 32.23
N MET A 856 25.11 -10.89 32.86
CA MET A 856 24.84 -12.27 33.30
C MET A 856 24.62 -13.23 32.14
N GLU A 857 23.91 -12.83 31.07
CA GLU A 857 23.75 -13.63 29.85
C GLU A 857 25.08 -13.80 29.11
N GLN A 858 25.90 -12.75 29.03
CA GLN A 858 27.27 -12.84 28.53
C GLN A 858 28.13 -13.79 29.40
N VAL A 859 28.07 -13.70 30.72
CA VAL A 859 28.82 -14.60 31.64
C VAL A 859 28.35 -16.05 31.54
N ALA A 860 27.05 -16.31 31.33
CA ALA A 860 26.54 -17.65 31.07
C ALA A 860 27.06 -18.20 29.73
N SER A 861 26.93 -17.41 28.65
CA SER A 861 27.44 -17.77 27.32
C SER A 861 28.96 -18.01 27.31
N LEU A 862 29.73 -17.21 28.05
CA LEU A 862 31.16 -17.38 28.24
C LEU A 862 31.49 -18.66 29.02
N LYS A 863 30.75 -18.99 30.09
CA LYS A 863 30.94 -20.25 30.83
C LYS A 863 30.66 -21.49 29.97
N ASP A 864 29.57 -21.49 29.21
CA ASP A 864 29.26 -22.54 28.24
C ASP A 864 30.35 -22.69 27.16
N THR A 865 30.95 -21.57 26.74
CA THR A 865 32.04 -21.54 25.76
C THR A 865 33.35 -22.05 26.36
N ILE A 866 33.63 -21.73 27.63
CA ILE A 866 34.80 -22.24 28.37
C ILE A 866 34.67 -23.76 28.56
N ALA A 867 33.54 -24.26 29.06
CA ALA A 867 33.32 -25.70 29.23
C ALA A 867 33.54 -26.49 27.92
N LYS A 868 32.94 -26.03 26.81
CA LYS A 868 33.15 -26.64 25.48
C LYS A 868 34.59 -26.56 24.98
N LYS A 869 35.39 -25.60 25.47
CA LYS A 869 36.82 -25.48 25.16
C LYS A 869 37.68 -26.37 26.06
N ASP A 870 37.32 -26.54 27.32
CA ASP A 870 37.98 -27.47 28.23
C ASP A 870 37.74 -28.93 27.76
N ASP A 871 36.52 -29.28 27.37
CA ASP A 871 36.19 -30.57 26.71
C ASP A 871 37.05 -30.83 25.45
N GLU A 872 37.23 -29.79 24.62
CA GLU A 872 38.04 -29.88 23.39
C GLU A 872 39.54 -29.98 23.70
N ILE A 873 40.01 -29.29 24.75
CA ILE A 873 41.39 -29.37 25.23
C ILE A 873 41.69 -30.76 25.79
N GLU A 874 40.82 -31.33 26.62
CA GLU A 874 41.00 -32.69 27.16
C GLU A 874 41.03 -33.73 26.03
N ARG A 875 40.11 -33.61 25.06
CA ARG A 875 40.11 -34.44 23.84
C ARG A 875 41.38 -34.30 23.00
N LEU A 876 41.94 -33.10 22.91
CA LEU A 876 43.20 -32.84 22.20
C LEU A 876 44.43 -33.34 22.97
N GLN A 877 44.40 -33.33 24.31
CA GLN A 877 45.43 -33.94 25.16
C GLN A 877 45.44 -35.47 24.96
N LEU A 878 44.29 -36.12 25.05
CA LEU A 878 44.14 -37.56 24.78
C LEU A 878 44.66 -37.95 23.38
N LEU A 879 44.35 -37.14 22.35
CA LEU A 879 44.87 -37.35 20.98
C LEU A 879 46.39 -37.11 20.87
N LYS A 880 46.95 -36.16 21.62
CA LYS A 880 48.38 -35.89 21.67
C LYS A 880 49.13 -37.04 22.34
N ASP A 881 48.59 -37.58 23.44
CA ASP A 881 49.22 -38.67 24.17
C ASP A 881 49.15 -39.99 23.42
N LEU A 882 48.03 -40.31 22.75
CA LEU A 882 47.95 -41.39 21.75
C LEU A 882 49.02 -41.27 20.66
N LYS A 883 49.32 -40.04 20.21
CA LYS A 883 50.33 -39.76 19.18
C LYS A 883 51.77 -39.80 19.71
N ASN A 884 51.98 -39.54 21.00
CA ASN A 884 53.25 -39.74 21.70
C ASN A 884 53.56 -41.22 21.94
N VAL A 885 52.53 -42.06 22.17
CA VAL A 885 52.66 -43.52 22.36
C VAL A 885 52.94 -44.27 21.05
N TYR A 886 52.47 -43.76 19.90
CA TYR A 886 52.70 -44.38 18.58
C TYR A 886 53.41 -43.46 17.57
N PRO A 887 54.72 -43.16 17.76
CA PRO A 887 55.48 -42.28 16.88
C PRO A 887 55.97 -42.99 15.59
N GLY A 888 55.05 -43.32 14.69
CA GLY A 888 55.40 -43.58 13.27
C GLY A 888 54.65 -44.70 12.56
N VAL A 889 53.70 -44.32 11.69
CA VAL A 889 53.22 -45.12 10.54
C VAL A 889 52.92 -44.16 9.38
N ASN A 890 53.17 -44.59 8.14
CA ASN A 890 52.87 -43.89 6.88
C ASN A 890 53.73 -42.67 6.50
N SER A 891 55.02 -42.92 6.29
CA SER A 891 55.73 -42.33 5.14
C SER A 891 56.38 -43.45 4.34
N GLU A 892 55.78 -43.84 3.19
CA GLU A 892 56.42 -44.45 2.00
C GLU A 892 55.40 -45.10 1.05
N LYS A 893 55.30 -44.60 -0.18
CA LYS A 893 54.98 -45.40 -1.40
C LYS A 893 55.47 -44.66 -2.66
N ARG A 894 56.66 -45.03 -3.15
CA ARG A 894 57.17 -44.81 -4.52
C ARG A 894 58.02 -46.04 -4.91
N GLY A 895 57.98 -46.43 -6.18
CA GLY A 895 58.45 -47.74 -6.67
C GLY A 895 57.24 -48.66 -6.91
N LEU A 896 56.61 -48.70 -8.09
CA LEU A 896 57.05 -49.15 -9.44
C LEU A 896 57.24 -50.67 -9.60
N ASN A 897 56.25 -51.25 -10.30
CA ASN A 897 56.34 -52.18 -11.43
C ASN A 897 56.77 -53.65 -11.23
N THR A 898 56.06 -54.50 -11.99
CA THR A 898 56.37 -55.88 -12.43
C THR A 898 56.53 -56.95 -11.34
N PHE A 899 55.87 -58.12 -11.44
CA PHE A 899 54.96 -58.67 -12.46
C PHE A 899 53.52 -58.83 -11.93
#